data_AF-A0A2E5RIA5-F1
#
_entry.id   AF-A0A2E5RIA5-F1
#
_cell.length_a   1.000
_cell.length_b   1.000
_cell.length_c   1.000
_cell.angle_alpha   90.00
_cell.angle_beta   90.00
_cell.angle_gamma   90.00
#
_symmetry.space_group_name_H-M   'P 1'
#
loop_
_entity.id
_entity.type
_entity.pdbx_description
1 polymer ?
#
loop_
_entity_poly.entity_id
_entity_poly.type
_entity_poly.pdbx_seq_one_letter_code
_entity_poly.pdbx_strand_id
1 'polypeptide(L)'
;MSQIIIQASNESKTINQDSFPIRIGTDLNSEVLISGSLAQGLVATIDLIGDKYLLQITSQTVDALINGNNLKGSHWIKSGDELKINNAIIEFNQEGSNLLLSVNDISAEQPTIFEKRQSESIFENKAFQKFATVSALIIIYFSFYFFTAKAVKIDVLDQLDGSFITQDSKINISGGLFPKVNIGGRYLIRSGDYRIKIVNDGYLSIFEETITINEKDSQDIGFELERLPGIISLKTNPDFNDFFDEYDLYLDGSIYESKECEDSYGNCKRAPILKAGEWEIELRFDRYFSVKKKIFVKGKGETQEYFFDLEPAWADVSVSTDPEGANIFNGDEGLGMTPSNIELIQGKNILLLKKSGYKDYNIDLDVIAQESISLDSLTLSRLDVPLRIVTEPEGASVNLNSEYRGLAPIEIMLEPLVDHELMVSKPGYKDINNKVTLNTIEDLYSKGKERVVLDYSLEAIFGEVSFVGTDGAKVYRSDDLIGVIPFAMEMISEEQQLKVKKDGLVSQEIKMTPNPNYPQKIEVTLLTEKESVLAAIPKILKTSQSQEMKLILPGSFIMGTPRRSQGRLSNENERLVGITKPFYIATKEVTNNEFRVFKPKHTSGAEMFRELSNGMHPTVMVSWADAAAYCNWLSLKESLVPAYEKTDGQFKLKMPLTNGYRLPTEAEWEWVSRYNGGAGEQRYPWGESMPPIEESGNFADESTESLLTNVLDEYWDGYPVTSPSGRFNPNMLGIYDLGGNVAEWVSDYYAVPTRQIRLVEDDPLGPTEGTARVIKGSSWRDSSLTKLRYAFRDYGTQGRLDVGFRIARYTDLDNEKDENEN
;
A
#
# COMPACT_ATOMS: atom_id res chain seq x y z
N MET A 1 -36.81 -47.28 25.04
CA MET A 1 -35.35 -47.14 24.86
C MET A 1 -34.97 -48.06 23.73
N SER A 2 -34.20 -47.56 22.77
CA SER A 2 -33.80 -48.31 21.58
C SER A 2 -32.71 -49.32 21.97
N GLN A 3 -32.92 -50.62 21.71
CA GLN A 3 -31.97 -51.69 22.05
C GLN A 3 -31.52 -52.45 20.80
N ILE A 4 -30.26 -52.92 20.79
CA ILE A 4 -29.75 -53.81 19.75
C ILE A 4 -29.71 -55.24 20.26
N ILE A 5 -30.21 -56.19 19.46
CA ILE A 5 -30.19 -57.62 19.78
C ILE A 5 -29.33 -58.32 18.72
N ILE A 6 -28.30 -59.05 19.14
CA ILE A 6 -27.45 -59.84 18.24
C ILE A 6 -27.79 -61.31 18.42
N GLN A 7 -27.97 -62.04 17.31
CA GLN A 7 -28.34 -63.44 17.27
C GLN A 7 -27.38 -64.22 16.36
N ALA A 8 -26.61 -65.15 16.94
CA ALA A 8 -25.68 -65.99 16.19
C ALA A 8 -25.91 -67.46 16.55
N SER A 9 -26.29 -68.26 15.55
CA SER A 9 -26.54 -69.71 15.56
C SER A 9 -27.51 -70.26 16.64
N ASN A 10 -27.32 -69.98 17.94
CA ASN A 10 -28.22 -70.34 19.06
C ASN A 10 -28.12 -69.43 20.32
N GLU A 11 -27.38 -68.31 20.28
CA GLU A 11 -27.28 -67.38 21.42
C GLU A 11 -27.79 -65.98 21.04
N SER A 12 -28.51 -65.31 21.96
CA SER A 12 -28.96 -63.92 21.80
C SER A 12 -28.37 -63.01 22.88
N LYS A 13 -27.88 -61.86 22.46
CA LYS A 13 -27.25 -60.85 23.34
C LYS A 13 -27.89 -59.49 23.10
N THR A 14 -28.45 -58.89 24.15
CA THR A 14 -29.04 -57.55 24.10
C THR A 14 -28.04 -56.51 24.56
N ILE A 15 -27.88 -55.44 23.78
CA ILE A 15 -26.97 -54.33 24.01
C ILE A 15 -27.80 -53.05 24.19
N ASN A 16 -27.48 -52.30 25.26
CA ASN A 16 -28.15 -51.05 25.60
C ASN A 16 -27.56 -49.86 24.84
N GLN A 17 -28.33 -48.77 24.79
CA GLN A 17 -28.03 -47.55 24.03
C GLN A 17 -26.74 -46.83 24.47
N ASP A 18 -26.19 -47.10 25.67
CA ASP A 18 -24.93 -46.50 26.14
C ASP A 18 -23.68 -47.18 25.56
N SER A 19 -23.84 -48.24 24.76
CA SER A 19 -22.74 -49.06 24.20
C SER A 19 -22.43 -48.77 22.73
N PHE A 20 -22.94 -47.65 22.19
CA PHE A 20 -22.56 -47.20 20.84
C PHE A 20 -21.19 -46.50 20.85
N PRO A 21 -20.37 -46.67 19.78
CA PRO A 21 -20.63 -47.51 18.62
C PRO A 21 -20.35 -49.02 18.85
N ILE A 22 -21.18 -49.90 18.30
CA ILE A 22 -21.01 -51.37 18.34
C ILE A 22 -19.99 -51.80 17.29
N ARG A 23 -19.08 -52.73 17.62
CA ARG A 23 -17.95 -53.17 16.79
C ARG A 23 -18.15 -54.57 16.19
N ILE A 24 -17.78 -54.71 14.91
CA ILE A 24 -17.82 -55.96 14.14
C ILE A 24 -16.39 -56.29 13.66
N GLY A 25 -15.86 -57.47 13.95
CA GLY A 25 -14.48 -57.82 13.61
C GLY A 25 -14.09 -59.28 13.88
N THR A 26 -12.84 -59.61 13.55
CA THR A 26 -12.25 -60.95 13.75
C THR A 26 -11.54 -61.08 15.10
N ASP A 27 -11.33 -59.96 15.81
CA ASP A 27 -10.69 -59.92 17.13
C ASP A 27 -11.67 -60.10 18.29
N LEU A 28 -11.13 -60.55 19.43
CA LEU A 28 -11.91 -60.82 20.64
C LEU A 28 -12.47 -59.56 21.34
N ASN A 29 -12.18 -58.35 20.84
CA ASN A 29 -12.66 -57.08 21.39
C ASN A 29 -13.89 -56.54 20.64
N SER A 30 -14.40 -57.27 19.64
CA SER A 30 -15.58 -56.91 18.87
C SER A 30 -16.86 -57.49 19.49
N GLU A 31 -17.95 -56.72 19.53
CA GLU A 31 -19.23 -57.23 20.03
C GLU A 31 -19.89 -58.24 19.08
N VAL A 32 -19.57 -58.19 17.78
CA VAL A 32 -19.93 -59.18 16.77
C VAL A 32 -18.66 -59.79 16.19
N LEU A 33 -18.42 -61.08 16.46
CA LEU A 33 -17.25 -61.83 15.98
C LEU A 33 -17.57 -62.56 14.66
N ILE A 34 -16.67 -62.46 13.67
CA ILE A 34 -16.77 -63.15 12.36
C ILE A 34 -15.49 -63.95 12.05
N SER A 35 -15.55 -65.04 11.28
CA SER A 35 -14.34 -65.79 10.92
C SER A 35 -13.48 -65.08 9.89
N GLY A 36 -12.18 -65.15 10.14
CA GLY A 36 -11.13 -64.58 9.32
C GLY A 36 -9.81 -64.67 10.08
N SER A 37 -8.75 -64.15 9.48
CA SER A 37 -7.47 -64.03 10.18
C SER A 37 -7.60 -63.03 11.32
N LEU A 38 -7.16 -63.38 12.53
CA LEU A 38 -7.09 -62.46 13.69
C LEU A 38 -6.32 -61.16 13.38
N ALA A 39 -5.43 -61.17 12.37
CA ALA A 39 -4.71 -59.99 11.90
C ALA A 39 -5.59 -58.94 11.21
N GLN A 40 -6.86 -59.25 10.88
CA GLN A 40 -7.81 -58.33 10.26
C GLN A 40 -8.47 -57.37 11.27
N GLY A 41 -8.54 -57.72 12.56
CA GLY A 41 -9.00 -56.84 13.63
C GLY A 41 -10.46 -56.37 13.51
N LEU A 42 -10.73 -55.11 13.90
CA LEU A 42 -11.99 -54.38 13.75
C LEU A 42 -12.28 -54.04 12.28
N VAL A 43 -13.45 -54.41 11.78
CA VAL A 43 -13.82 -54.26 10.37
C VAL A 43 -14.91 -53.20 10.14
N ALA A 44 -15.90 -53.11 11.02
CA ALA A 44 -16.99 -52.13 10.91
C ALA A 44 -17.55 -51.71 12.28
N THR A 45 -18.25 -50.58 12.31
CA THR A 45 -18.94 -50.05 13.49
C THR A 45 -20.36 -49.62 13.18
N ILE A 46 -21.28 -49.77 14.14
CA ILE A 46 -22.65 -49.25 14.06
C ILE A 46 -22.82 -48.19 15.13
N ASP A 47 -23.31 -47.01 14.75
CA ASP A 47 -23.57 -45.88 15.64
C ASP A 47 -25.06 -45.49 15.62
N LEU A 48 -25.55 -44.78 16.64
CA LEU A 48 -26.94 -44.28 16.73
C LEU A 48 -26.95 -42.76 16.73
N ILE A 49 -27.45 -42.15 15.65
CA ILE A 49 -27.51 -40.70 15.48
C ILE A 49 -28.99 -40.30 15.40
N GLY A 50 -29.47 -39.63 16.45
CA GLY A 50 -30.90 -39.35 16.61
C GLY A 50 -31.68 -40.64 16.87
N ASP A 51 -32.57 -41.01 15.95
CA ASP A 51 -33.39 -42.22 15.98
C ASP A 51 -33.02 -43.26 14.91
N LYS A 52 -31.87 -43.09 14.23
CA LYS A 52 -31.42 -43.96 13.13
C LYS A 52 -30.02 -44.52 13.34
N TYR A 53 -29.82 -45.76 12.89
CA TYR A 53 -28.55 -46.47 12.99
C TYR A 53 -27.68 -46.26 11.74
N LEU A 54 -26.39 -45.97 11.94
CA LEU A 54 -25.40 -45.74 10.90
C LEU A 54 -24.32 -46.83 10.95
N LEU A 55 -24.19 -47.63 9.90
CA LEU A 55 -23.08 -48.55 9.69
C LEU A 55 -21.90 -47.79 9.06
N GLN A 56 -20.69 -48.02 9.55
CA GLN A 56 -19.45 -47.47 9.00
C GLN A 56 -18.40 -48.57 8.86
N ILE A 57 -17.81 -48.70 7.67
CA ILE A 57 -16.68 -49.61 7.45
C ILE A 57 -15.40 -48.90 7.88
N THR A 58 -14.66 -49.50 8.82
CA THR A 58 -13.45 -48.93 9.40
C THR A 58 -12.17 -49.50 8.79
N SER A 59 -12.23 -50.71 8.23
CA SER A 59 -11.09 -51.35 7.57
C SER A 59 -11.09 -51.08 6.05
N GLN A 60 -9.99 -50.53 5.53
CA GLN A 60 -9.82 -50.27 4.08
C GLN A 60 -9.37 -51.51 3.28
N THR A 61 -9.02 -52.60 3.97
CA THR A 61 -8.46 -53.82 3.37
C THR A 61 -9.46 -54.97 3.28
N VAL A 62 -10.69 -54.80 3.76
CA VAL A 62 -11.75 -55.81 3.73
C VAL A 62 -12.90 -55.30 2.88
N ASP A 63 -13.22 -56.01 1.78
CA ASP A 63 -14.38 -55.68 0.97
C ASP A 63 -15.66 -56.06 1.71
N ALA A 64 -16.45 -55.06 2.08
CA ALA A 64 -17.75 -55.21 2.71
C ALA A 64 -18.86 -54.89 1.71
N LEU A 65 -19.82 -55.80 1.56
CA LEU A 65 -20.95 -55.64 0.65
C LEU A 65 -22.23 -55.39 1.47
N ILE A 66 -22.93 -54.28 1.23
CA ILE A 66 -24.28 -54.03 1.77
C ILE A 66 -25.31 -54.27 0.66
N ASN A 67 -26.22 -55.23 0.86
CA ASN A 67 -27.19 -55.68 -0.14
C ASN A 67 -26.55 -55.99 -1.51
N GLY A 68 -25.35 -56.60 -1.48
CA GLY A 68 -24.58 -56.97 -2.67
C GLY A 68 -23.74 -55.86 -3.32
N ASN A 69 -23.74 -54.63 -2.81
CA ASN A 69 -22.94 -53.51 -3.33
C ASN A 69 -21.77 -53.16 -2.40
N ASN A 70 -20.61 -52.82 -2.96
CA ASN A 70 -19.41 -52.49 -2.16
C ASN A 70 -19.60 -51.19 -1.37
N LEU A 71 -19.46 -51.27 -0.04
CA LEU A 71 -19.61 -50.18 0.89
C LEU A 71 -18.22 -49.70 1.36
N LYS A 72 -17.77 -48.54 0.88
CA LYS A 72 -16.47 -47.93 1.25
C LYS A 72 -16.60 -46.70 2.18
N GLY A 73 -17.69 -46.63 2.95
CA GLY A 73 -18.00 -45.47 3.80
C GLY A 73 -19.12 -45.78 4.79
N SER A 74 -20.04 -44.83 4.98
CA SER A 74 -21.16 -44.96 5.92
C SER A 74 -22.49 -45.27 5.21
N HIS A 75 -23.33 -46.11 5.82
CA HIS A 75 -24.67 -46.46 5.33
C HIS A 75 -25.71 -46.40 6.45
N TRP A 76 -26.84 -45.74 6.20
CA TRP A 76 -27.95 -45.72 7.15
C TRP A 76 -28.73 -47.04 7.07
N ILE A 77 -28.70 -47.81 8.16
CA ILE A 77 -29.28 -49.15 8.21
C ILE A 77 -30.80 -49.06 8.07
N LYS A 78 -31.35 -49.90 7.20
CA LYS A 78 -32.78 -50.16 7.04
C LYS A 78 -33.10 -51.60 7.40
N SER A 79 -34.33 -51.85 7.84
CA SER A 79 -34.82 -53.21 8.05
C SER A 79 -34.77 -54.02 6.75
N GLY A 80 -34.17 -55.20 6.79
CA GLY A 80 -33.90 -56.08 5.65
C GLY A 80 -32.53 -55.86 4.99
N ASP A 81 -31.67 -54.96 5.49
CA ASP A 81 -30.32 -54.81 4.96
C ASP A 81 -29.44 -56.03 5.31
N GLU A 82 -28.60 -56.50 4.39
CA GLU A 82 -27.65 -57.60 4.57
C GLU A 82 -26.22 -57.11 4.34
N LEU A 83 -25.34 -57.31 5.32
CA LEU A 83 -23.92 -57.01 5.25
C LEU A 83 -23.12 -58.31 5.15
N LYS A 84 -22.35 -58.44 4.06
CA LYS A 84 -21.42 -59.56 3.85
C LYS A 84 -19.98 -59.11 4.00
N ILE A 85 -19.24 -59.79 4.87
CA ILE A 85 -17.83 -59.54 5.17
C ILE A 85 -17.13 -60.89 5.23
N ASN A 86 -16.11 -61.11 4.38
CA ASN A 86 -15.46 -62.42 4.20
C ASN A 86 -16.50 -63.53 3.90
N ASN A 87 -16.50 -64.60 4.71
CA ASN A 87 -17.44 -65.70 4.65
C ASN A 87 -18.66 -65.51 5.58
N ALA A 88 -18.72 -64.41 6.33
CA ALA A 88 -19.83 -64.11 7.23
C ALA A 88 -20.91 -63.24 6.57
N ILE A 89 -22.17 -63.51 6.91
CA ILE A 89 -23.35 -62.75 6.46
C ILE A 89 -24.09 -62.26 7.71
N ILE A 90 -24.41 -60.96 7.74
CA ILE A 90 -25.10 -60.27 8.84
C ILE A 90 -26.37 -59.61 8.31
N GLU A 91 -27.55 -60.04 8.76
CA GLU A 91 -28.83 -59.43 8.38
C GLU A 91 -29.35 -58.48 9.47
N PHE A 92 -29.84 -57.31 9.07
CA PHE A 92 -30.39 -56.26 9.95
C PHE A 92 -31.90 -56.18 9.84
N ASN A 93 -32.62 -56.40 10.95
CA ASN A 93 -34.09 -56.28 10.99
C ASN A 93 -34.53 -55.32 12.09
N GLN A 94 -35.33 -54.31 11.77
CA GLN A 94 -35.81 -53.32 12.73
C GLN A 94 -37.23 -53.63 13.19
N GLU A 95 -37.41 -53.80 14.50
CA GLU A 95 -38.71 -54.02 15.15
C GLU A 95 -39.01 -52.88 16.13
N GLY A 96 -39.85 -51.92 15.72
CA GLY A 96 -40.13 -50.73 16.51
C GLY A 96 -38.88 -49.85 16.71
N SER A 97 -38.48 -49.63 17.96
CA SER A 97 -37.25 -48.89 18.32
C SER A 97 -35.99 -49.75 18.36
N ASN A 98 -36.09 -51.06 18.14
CA ASN A 98 -34.98 -52.01 18.33
C ASN A 98 -34.43 -52.52 16.98
N LEU A 99 -33.13 -52.85 16.94
CA LEU A 99 -32.46 -53.42 15.77
C LEU A 99 -31.92 -54.82 16.09
N LEU A 100 -32.31 -55.82 15.30
CA LEU A 100 -31.88 -57.21 15.38
C LEU A 100 -30.79 -57.50 14.33
N LEU A 101 -29.70 -58.16 14.73
CA LEU A 101 -28.61 -58.61 13.85
C LEU A 101 -28.50 -60.15 13.86
N SER A 102 -28.49 -60.80 12.70
CA SER A 102 -28.37 -62.26 12.56
C SER A 102 -27.07 -62.68 11.84
N VAL A 103 -26.22 -63.56 12.40
CA VAL A 103 -24.84 -63.88 11.89
C VAL A 103 -24.60 -65.39 11.58
N ASN A 104 -23.94 -65.74 10.46
CA ASN A 104 -23.64 -67.14 9.99
C ASN A 104 -22.19 -67.35 9.42
N ASP A 105 -21.55 -68.55 9.60
CA ASP A 105 -20.13 -68.86 9.21
C ASP A 105 -19.80 -70.37 8.86
N ILE A 106 -18.75 -70.72 8.05
CA ILE A 106 -18.49 -72.10 7.49
C ILE A 106 -16.98 -72.53 7.29
N SER A 107 -16.49 -73.63 7.95
CA SER A 107 -15.62 -74.78 7.44
C SER A 107 -14.47 -75.38 8.34
N ALA A 108 -14.20 -76.72 8.27
CA ALA A 108 -13.15 -77.54 8.97
C ALA A 108 -12.76 -78.88 8.24
N GLU A 109 -11.53 -79.46 8.41
CA GLU A 109 -11.18 -80.95 8.55
C GLU A 109 -9.67 -81.41 8.39
N GLN A 110 -9.33 -82.67 8.82
CA GLN A 110 -8.02 -83.33 9.20
C GLN A 110 -7.60 -84.64 8.37
N PRO A 111 -6.43 -85.34 8.61
CA PRO A 111 -5.70 -86.29 7.67
C PRO A 111 -5.50 -87.81 8.10
N THR A 112 -4.89 -88.72 7.26
CA THR A 112 -4.24 -90.06 7.61
C THR A 112 -3.50 -90.81 6.42
N ILE A 113 -2.23 -91.31 6.51
CA ILE A 113 -1.55 -92.66 6.78
C ILE A 113 -1.45 -93.75 5.64
N PHE A 114 -0.28 -94.46 5.52
CA PHE A 114 0.02 -95.68 4.70
C PHE A 114 0.88 -96.75 5.45
N GLU A 115 0.88 -98.03 5.04
CA GLU A 115 1.63 -99.18 5.65
C GLU A 115 2.38 -100.13 4.64
N LYS A 116 3.23 -101.05 5.15
CA LYS A 116 4.51 -101.64 4.62
C LYS A 116 4.51 -103.19 4.37
N ARG A 117 5.56 -103.80 3.75
CA ARG A 117 5.91 -105.25 3.89
C ARG A 117 7.40 -105.64 3.69
N GLN A 118 7.84 -106.74 4.34
CA GLN A 118 9.23 -107.28 4.54
C GLN A 118 9.56 -108.59 3.74
N SER A 119 10.86 -108.99 3.74
CA SER A 119 11.54 -110.18 3.14
C SER A 119 12.37 -111.00 4.18
N GLU A 120 12.85 -112.23 3.89
CA GLU A 120 13.86 -112.96 4.71
C GLU A 120 14.80 -113.97 3.97
N SER A 121 15.87 -114.46 4.66
CA SER A 121 17.24 -114.85 4.17
C SER A 121 17.80 -116.27 4.57
N ILE A 122 19.10 -116.57 4.33
CA ILE A 122 19.86 -117.85 4.52
C ILE A 122 21.20 -117.62 5.30
N PHE A 123 21.50 -118.34 6.40
CA PHE A 123 22.74 -118.31 7.23
C PHE A 123 23.16 -119.76 7.70
N GLU A 124 24.47 -120.09 7.87
CA GLU A 124 25.12 -120.97 8.94
C GLU A 124 26.41 -121.83 8.57
N ASN A 125 27.61 -121.51 9.10
CA ASN A 125 28.87 -122.34 9.24
C ASN A 125 29.81 -121.75 10.37
N LYS A 126 30.92 -122.36 10.87
CA LYS A 126 31.80 -121.85 11.99
C LYS A 126 33.11 -121.13 11.63
N ALA A 127 33.66 -121.26 10.43
CA ALA A 127 34.50 -120.18 9.89
C ALA A 127 33.60 -118.93 9.80
N PHE A 128 32.36 -119.11 9.38
CA PHE A 128 31.20 -118.24 9.60
C PHE A 128 30.74 -118.13 11.09
N GLN A 129 31.58 -118.45 12.07
CA GLN A 129 31.38 -118.04 13.46
C GLN A 129 32.55 -117.23 14.01
N LYS A 130 33.70 -117.16 13.33
CA LYS A 130 34.74 -116.12 13.56
C LYS A 130 34.81 -115.11 12.42
N PHE A 131 34.79 -115.56 11.18
CA PHE A 131 34.24 -114.85 10.03
C PHE A 131 32.70 -114.75 10.06
N ALA A 132 31.99 -115.27 11.06
CA ALA A 132 30.72 -114.64 11.43
C ALA A 132 30.58 -114.42 12.94
N THR A 133 31.68 -114.01 13.57
CA THR A 133 31.59 -113.07 14.70
C THR A 133 32.33 -111.80 14.37
N VAL A 134 33.48 -111.81 13.70
CA VAL A 134 34.07 -110.65 13.03
C VAL A 134 33.28 -110.31 11.79
N SER A 135 32.96 -111.24 10.88
CA SER A 135 32.02 -110.90 9.81
C SER A 135 30.57 -110.89 10.26
N ALA A 136 30.18 -111.39 11.44
CA ALA A 136 28.89 -111.02 11.99
C ALA A 136 28.97 -109.71 12.75
N LEU A 137 30.11 -109.23 13.23
CA LEU A 137 30.25 -107.88 13.79
C LEU A 137 30.42 -106.86 12.68
N ILE A 138 31.04 -107.22 11.55
CA ILE A 138 31.17 -106.41 10.32
C ILE A 138 29.85 -106.51 9.53
N ILE A 139 29.19 -107.67 9.43
CA ILE A 139 27.82 -107.77 8.88
C ILE A 139 26.84 -107.12 9.86
N ILE A 140 26.92 -107.28 11.18
CA ILE A 140 26.06 -106.52 12.12
C ILE A 140 26.39 -105.03 12.03
N TYR A 141 27.64 -104.61 11.89
CA TYR A 141 28.02 -103.19 11.74
C TYR A 141 27.56 -102.61 10.40
N PHE A 142 27.82 -103.28 9.27
CA PHE A 142 27.41 -102.86 7.94
C PHE A 142 25.93 -103.12 7.66
N SER A 143 25.31 -104.18 8.18
CA SER A 143 23.85 -104.41 8.12
C SER A 143 23.14 -103.46 9.05
N PHE A 144 23.60 -103.21 10.28
CA PHE A 144 23.05 -102.13 11.11
C PHE A 144 23.18 -100.80 10.37
N TYR A 145 24.32 -100.50 9.76
CA TYR A 145 24.49 -99.33 8.91
C TYR A 145 23.53 -99.32 7.70
N PHE A 146 23.44 -100.36 6.88
CA PHE A 146 22.56 -100.38 5.69
C PHE A 146 21.07 -100.43 6.04
N PHE A 147 20.66 -101.03 7.17
CA PHE A 147 19.27 -101.06 7.65
C PHE A 147 18.86 -99.81 8.44
N THR A 148 19.82 -99.02 8.94
CA THR A 148 19.54 -97.79 9.69
C THR A 148 20.06 -96.52 9.01
N ALA A 149 20.82 -96.63 7.92
CA ALA A 149 21.20 -95.51 7.07
C ALA A 149 19.99 -95.03 6.28
N LYS A 150 19.92 -93.72 6.09
CA LYS A 150 18.93 -92.99 5.32
C LYS A 150 19.55 -92.58 3.99
N ALA A 151 18.76 -92.61 2.91
CA ALA A 151 19.22 -92.19 1.59
C ALA A 151 19.10 -90.66 1.47
N VAL A 152 20.23 -89.96 1.41
CA VAL A 152 20.30 -88.50 1.39
C VAL A 152 20.75 -88.03 0.01
N LYS A 153 19.88 -87.35 -0.73
CA LYS A 153 20.28 -86.61 -1.94
C LYS A 153 20.74 -85.21 -1.54
N ILE A 154 21.83 -84.75 -2.13
CA ILE A 154 22.31 -83.39 -1.94
C ILE A 154 22.21 -82.69 -3.28
N ASP A 155 21.35 -81.68 -3.36
CA ASP A 155 21.20 -80.82 -4.52
C ASP A 155 21.85 -79.47 -4.22
N VAL A 156 22.64 -78.97 -5.18
CA VAL A 156 23.28 -77.66 -5.10
C VAL A 156 22.75 -76.82 -6.25
N LEU A 157 22.16 -75.67 -5.93
CA LEU A 157 21.56 -74.75 -6.88
C LEU A 157 22.32 -73.41 -6.90
N ASP A 158 22.32 -72.75 -8.06
CA ASP A 158 22.71 -71.35 -8.17
C ASP A 158 21.60 -70.47 -7.60
N GLN A 159 21.92 -69.61 -6.64
CA GLN A 159 20.91 -68.76 -5.99
C GLN A 159 20.25 -67.74 -6.94
N LEU A 160 20.94 -67.32 -8.00
CA LEU A 160 20.46 -66.25 -8.87
C LEU A 160 19.48 -66.75 -9.94
N ASP A 161 19.73 -67.91 -10.54
CA ASP A 161 18.91 -68.45 -11.63
C ASP A 161 18.29 -69.83 -11.35
N GLY A 162 18.54 -70.42 -10.18
CA GLY A 162 17.96 -71.69 -9.75
C GLY A 162 18.45 -72.92 -10.52
N SER A 163 19.52 -72.79 -11.30
CA SER A 163 20.09 -73.90 -12.07
C SER A 163 20.80 -74.91 -11.17
N PHE A 164 20.68 -76.21 -11.48
CA PHE A 164 21.36 -77.27 -10.74
C PHE A 164 22.86 -77.29 -11.08
N ILE A 165 23.71 -76.99 -10.09
CA ILE A 165 25.18 -76.99 -10.19
C ILE A 165 25.81 -78.14 -9.38
N THR A 166 24.98 -79.11 -8.94
CA THR A 166 25.40 -80.26 -8.13
C THR A 166 26.54 -81.06 -8.77
N GLN A 167 26.53 -81.23 -10.10
CA GLN A 167 27.54 -82.05 -10.80
C GLN A 167 28.93 -81.42 -10.81
N ASP A 168 29.00 -80.08 -10.77
CA ASP A 168 30.24 -79.31 -10.78
C ASP A 168 30.74 -78.99 -9.36
N SER A 169 29.99 -79.41 -8.33
CA SER A 169 30.28 -79.13 -6.93
C SER A 169 31.02 -80.29 -6.26
N LYS A 170 32.14 -80.00 -5.58
CA LYS A 170 32.84 -80.95 -4.72
C LYS A 170 32.18 -80.97 -3.34
N ILE A 171 31.43 -82.03 -3.06
CA ILE A 171 30.71 -82.24 -1.79
C ILE A 171 31.48 -83.21 -0.90
N ASN A 172 31.75 -82.81 0.34
CA ASN A 172 32.42 -83.64 1.34
C ASN A 172 31.62 -83.63 2.66
N ILE A 173 31.28 -84.82 3.16
CA ILE A 173 30.48 -84.99 4.39
C ILE A 173 31.31 -85.70 5.46
N SER A 174 31.46 -85.05 6.60
CA SER A 174 32.28 -85.48 7.74
C SER A 174 31.46 -85.63 9.03
N GLY A 175 31.96 -86.38 10.01
CA GLY A 175 31.24 -86.70 11.26
C GLY A 175 30.58 -88.10 11.26
N GLY A 176 30.30 -88.66 12.44
CA GLY A 176 29.75 -90.02 12.60
C GLY A 176 30.77 -91.16 12.39
N LEU A 177 30.47 -92.33 12.97
CA LEU A 177 31.36 -93.51 13.02
C LEU A 177 31.36 -94.34 11.71
N PHE A 178 30.37 -94.16 10.83
CA PHE A 178 30.16 -94.98 9.64
C PHE A 178 30.68 -94.30 8.35
N PRO A 179 31.04 -95.08 7.30
CA PRO A 179 31.40 -94.53 5.98
C PRO A 179 30.20 -93.82 5.34
N LYS A 180 30.44 -92.85 4.44
CA LYS A 180 29.39 -92.13 3.70
C LYS A 180 29.47 -92.57 2.25
N VAL A 181 28.72 -93.60 1.91
CA VAL A 181 28.82 -94.21 0.59
C VAL A 181 27.84 -93.51 -0.35
N ASN A 182 28.34 -92.95 -1.46
CA ASN A 182 27.51 -92.39 -2.52
C ASN A 182 27.16 -93.49 -3.54
N ILE A 183 25.88 -93.78 -3.71
CA ILE A 183 25.37 -94.78 -4.65
C ILE A 183 24.27 -94.13 -5.48
N GLY A 184 24.46 -94.02 -6.81
CA GLY A 184 23.45 -93.50 -7.72
C GLY A 184 23.05 -92.03 -7.46
N GLY A 185 23.95 -91.20 -6.93
CA GLY A 185 23.69 -89.78 -6.65
C GLY A 185 23.07 -89.49 -5.27
N ARG A 186 22.94 -90.50 -4.40
CA ARG A 186 22.52 -90.33 -3.00
C ARG A 186 23.58 -90.88 -2.04
N TYR A 187 23.82 -90.17 -0.95
CA TYR A 187 24.67 -90.62 0.16
C TYR A 187 23.86 -91.47 1.13
N LEU A 188 24.39 -92.63 1.53
CA LEU A 188 23.84 -93.41 2.63
C LEU A 188 24.46 -92.92 3.94
N ILE A 189 23.64 -92.41 4.86
CA ILE A 189 24.09 -91.79 6.12
C ILE A 189 23.08 -92.09 7.23
N ARG A 190 23.51 -92.45 8.44
CA ARG A 190 22.59 -92.69 9.58
C ARG A 190 22.03 -91.39 10.14
N SER A 191 20.91 -91.47 10.84
CA SER A 191 20.37 -90.33 11.58
C SER A 191 21.38 -89.76 12.59
N GLY A 192 21.39 -88.43 12.73
CA GLY A 192 22.36 -87.68 13.53
C GLY A 192 22.90 -86.45 12.82
N ASP A 193 23.81 -85.74 13.48
CA ASP A 193 24.40 -84.50 12.98
C ASP A 193 25.74 -84.74 12.29
N TYR A 194 25.89 -84.15 11.10
CA TYR A 194 27.09 -84.25 10.26
C TYR A 194 27.51 -82.85 9.81
N ARG A 195 28.78 -82.71 9.38
CA ARG A 195 29.27 -81.46 8.77
C ARG A 195 29.46 -81.64 7.28
N ILE A 196 28.96 -80.70 6.50
CA ILE A 196 29.11 -80.67 5.05
C ILE A 196 30.02 -79.52 4.61
N LYS A 197 30.84 -79.81 3.61
CA LYS A 197 31.62 -78.84 2.86
C LYS A 197 31.28 -78.95 1.38
N ILE A 198 30.91 -77.84 0.76
CA ILE A 198 30.56 -77.72 -0.66
C ILE A 198 31.44 -76.66 -1.29
N VAL A 199 32.19 -77.04 -2.32
CA VAL A 199 33.08 -76.13 -3.08
C VAL A 199 32.71 -76.19 -4.57
N ASN A 200 32.45 -75.04 -5.17
CA ASN A 200 32.21 -74.88 -6.61
C ASN A 200 32.97 -73.63 -7.11
N ASP A 201 33.68 -73.76 -8.23
CA ASP A 201 34.50 -72.67 -8.78
C ASP A 201 33.60 -71.53 -9.29
N GLY A 202 33.88 -70.30 -8.89
CA GLY A 202 33.04 -69.13 -9.21
C GLY A 202 31.91 -68.87 -8.22
N TYR A 203 31.78 -69.66 -7.15
CA TYR A 203 30.78 -69.51 -6.10
C TYR A 203 31.40 -69.38 -4.70
N LEU A 204 30.69 -68.74 -3.77
CA LEU A 204 31.05 -68.74 -2.36
C LEU A 204 30.90 -70.15 -1.78
N SER A 205 31.98 -70.69 -1.23
CA SER A 205 32.03 -72.06 -0.73
C SER A 205 31.41 -72.19 0.67
N ILE A 206 30.72 -73.31 0.92
CA ILE A 206 30.22 -73.69 2.25
C ILE A 206 31.29 -74.56 2.91
N PHE A 207 31.89 -74.10 4.03
CA PHE A 207 33.07 -74.76 4.61
C PHE A 207 32.77 -75.71 5.77
N GLU A 208 31.79 -75.42 6.63
CA GLU A 208 31.41 -76.26 7.79
C GLU A 208 29.94 -76.04 8.20
N GLU A 209 28.98 -76.40 7.34
CA GLU A 209 27.56 -76.33 7.70
C GLU A 209 27.11 -77.64 8.38
N THR A 210 26.24 -77.54 9.39
CA THR A 210 25.74 -78.72 10.12
C THR A 210 24.46 -79.23 9.46
N ILE A 211 24.44 -80.48 9.05
CA ILE A 211 23.26 -81.15 8.52
C ILE A 211 22.75 -82.18 9.52
N THR A 212 21.45 -82.14 9.83
CA THR A 212 20.80 -83.13 10.68
C THR A 212 20.06 -84.13 9.81
N ILE A 213 20.52 -85.38 9.81
CA ILE A 213 19.86 -86.48 9.13
C ILE A 213 18.77 -86.99 10.08
N ASN A 214 17.51 -86.73 9.74
CA ASN A 214 16.37 -87.19 10.54
C ASN A 214 16.07 -88.69 10.30
N GLU A 215 15.06 -89.23 10.99
CA GLU A 215 14.68 -90.65 10.88
C GLU A 215 13.91 -91.02 9.58
N LYS A 216 13.72 -90.10 8.62
CA LYS A 216 13.05 -90.42 7.34
C LYS A 216 13.93 -91.29 6.45
N ASP A 217 13.33 -92.31 5.83
CA ASP A 217 14.05 -93.31 5.01
C ASP A 217 14.79 -92.72 3.79
N SER A 218 14.28 -91.62 3.24
CA SER A 218 14.91 -90.85 2.18
C SER A 218 14.65 -89.36 2.41
N GLN A 219 15.64 -88.53 2.11
CA GLN A 219 15.51 -87.07 2.17
C GLN A 219 16.41 -86.39 1.15
N ASP A 220 15.97 -85.22 0.72
CA ASP A 220 16.68 -84.38 -0.21
C ASP A 220 17.03 -83.10 0.56
N ILE A 221 18.31 -82.75 0.57
CA ILE A 221 18.82 -81.56 1.25
C ILE A 221 19.38 -80.65 0.15
N GLY A 222 18.76 -79.49 -0.01
CA GLY A 222 19.16 -78.48 -0.98
C GLY A 222 20.11 -77.46 -0.35
N PHE A 223 21.11 -77.03 -1.12
CA PHE A 223 21.99 -75.91 -0.80
C PHE A 223 21.97 -74.93 -1.96
N GLU A 224 21.90 -73.65 -1.66
CA GLU A 224 22.03 -72.58 -2.64
C GLU A 224 23.42 -71.94 -2.48
N LEU A 225 24.15 -71.80 -3.59
CA LEU A 225 25.44 -71.11 -3.59
C LEU A 225 25.30 -69.73 -4.25
N GLU A 226 25.81 -68.70 -3.57
CA GLU A 226 25.98 -67.35 -4.12
C GLU A 226 27.15 -67.33 -5.10
N ARG A 227 26.95 -66.71 -6.28
CA ARG A 227 28.06 -66.41 -7.20
C ARG A 227 29.05 -65.45 -6.55
N LEU A 228 30.34 -65.64 -6.82
CA LEU A 228 31.34 -64.61 -6.51
C LEU A 228 30.99 -63.30 -7.25
N PRO A 229 31.26 -62.12 -6.66
CA PRO A 229 31.11 -60.84 -7.35
C PRO A 229 31.84 -60.77 -8.69
N GLY A 230 31.32 -60.00 -9.64
CA GLY A 230 31.96 -59.70 -10.93
C GLY A 230 32.71 -58.37 -10.91
N ILE A 231 33.63 -58.18 -11.85
CA ILE A 231 34.43 -56.94 -11.99
C ILE A 231 33.85 -56.12 -13.16
N ILE A 232 33.55 -54.84 -12.95
CA ILE A 232 32.97 -53.98 -13.98
C ILE A 232 33.99 -52.93 -14.42
N SER A 233 34.25 -52.89 -15.72
CA SER A 233 35.06 -51.84 -16.36
C SER A 233 34.14 -50.90 -17.13
N LEU A 234 34.29 -49.60 -16.87
CA LEU A 234 33.48 -48.54 -17.45
C LEU A 234 34.39 -47.76 -18.41
N LYS A 235 33.94 -47.60 -19.66
CA LYS A 235 34.66 -46.87 -20.72
C LYS A 235 33.78 -45.74 -21.23
N THR A 236 34.37 -44.57 -21.45
CA THR A 236 33.67 -43.36 -21.89
C THR A 236 34.14 -42.90 -23.28
N ASN A 237 33.33 -42.09 -23.95
CA ASN A 237 33.70 -41.41 -25.19
C ASN A 237 33.23 -39.93 -25.11
N PRO A 238 34.12 -38.93 -25.06
CA PRO A 238 35.59 -39.06 -25.10
C PRO A 238 36.15 -39.90 -23.95
N ASP A 239 37.30 -40.54 -24.20
CA ASP A 239 37.92 -41.49 -23.28
C ASP A 239 38.57 -40.77 -22.11
N PHE A 240 37.94 -40.89 -20.96
CA PHE A 240 38.47 -40.47 -19.66
C PHE A 240 39.15 -41.72 -19.06
N ASN A 241 40.42 -41.92 -19.40
CA ASN A 241 41.15 -43.16 -19.10
C ASN A 241 41.18 -43.47 -17.59
N ASP A 242 40.57 -44.59 -17.19
CA ASP A 242 40.77 -45.42 -15.98
C ASP A 242 40.91 -44.74 -14.58
N PHE A 243 40.77 -43.43 -14.47
CA PHE A 243 40.78 -42.68 -13.21
C PHE A 243 39.35 -42.26 -12.84
N PHE A 244 38.80 -42.89 -11.80
CA PHE A 244 37.51 -42.59 -11.18
C PHE A 244 37.47 -41.21 -10.45
N ASP A 245 38.27 -40.24 -10.89
CA ASP A 245 38.33 -38.88 -10.34
C ASP A 245 37.70 -37.84 -11.27
N GLU A 246 37.31 -38.22 -12.49
CA GLU A 246 36.68 -37.31 -13.46
C GLU A 246 35.15 -37.50 -13.56
N TYR A 247 34.60 -38.50 -12.86
CA TYR A 247 33.17 -38.70 -12.70
C TYR A 247 32.81 -39.31 -11.35
N ASP A 248 31.66 -38.92 -10.82
CA ASP A 248 31.04 -39.61 -9.69
C ASP A 248 30.24 -40.80 -10.21
N LEU A 249 30.62 -41.99 -9.74
CA LEU A 249 29.89 -43.22 -10.02
C LEU A 249 28.77 -43.41 -8.99
N TYR A 250 27.53 -43.51 -9.46
CA TYR A 250 26.39 -43.90 -8.65
C TYR A 250 25.90 -45.29 -9.06
N LEU A 251 25.65 -46.14 -8.07
CA LEU A 251 25.08 -47.48 -8.22
C LEU A 251 23.73 -47.50 -7.50
N ASP A 252 22.66 -47.77 -8.23
CA ASP A 252 21.27 -47.75 -7.73
C ASP A 252 20.94 -46.47 -6.92
N GLY A 253 21.47 -45.34 -7.40
CA GLY A 253 21.27 -44.01 -6.79
C GLY A 253 22.17 -43.68 -5.59
N SER A 254 23.04 -44.60 -5.15
CA SER A 254 24.02 -44.36 -4.08
C SER A 254 25.42 -44.14 -4.65
N ILE A 255 26.16 -43.17 -4.12
CA ILE A 255 27.54 -42.92 -4.55
C ILE A 255 28.42 -44.14 -4.24
N TYR A 256 29.22 -44.56 -5.21
CA TYR A 256 30.17 -45.65 -5.06
C TYR A 256 31.50 -45.12 -4.56
N GLU A 257 31.79 -45.37 -3.28
CA GLU A 257 33.10 -45.14 -2.70
C GLU A 257 33.95 -46.43 -2.80
N SER A 258 35.06 -46.38 -3.52
CA SER A 258 35.96 -47.54 -3.61
C SER A 258 36.63 -47.81 -2.26
N LYS A 259 36.57 -49.05 -1.76
CA LYS A 259 37.32 -49.45 -0.56
C LYS A 259 38.84 -49.44 -0.82
N GLU A 260 39.56 -48.85 0.13
CA GLU A 260 41.00 -48.57 0.19
C GLU A 260 41.91 -49.58 -0.52
N CYS A 261 42.80 -49.05 -1.38
CA CYS A 261 44.01 -49.73 -1.83
C CYS A 261 45.21 -48.97 -1.28
N GLU A 262 45.98 -49.57 -0.37
CA GLU A 262 47.28 -49.03 0.06
C GLU A 262 48.33 -49.32 -1.01
N ASP A 263 48.50 -48.39 -1.95
CA ASP A 263 49.80 -48.16 -2.56
C ASP A 263 50.35 -46.80 -2.09
N SER A 264 51.68 -46.63 -2.12
CA SER A 264 52.37 -45.47 -1.54
C SER A 264 52.15 -44.15 -2.28
N TYR A 265 51.21 -44.08 -3.24
CA TYR A 265 50.87 -42.87 -3.98
C TYR A 265 49.36 -42.57 -4.04
N GLY A 266 48.49 -43.39 -3.44
CA GLY A 266 47.07 -43.06 -3.20
C GLY A 266 46.16 -43.07 -4.43
N ASN A 267 46.65 -43.52 -5.59
CA ASN A 267 45.94 -43.43 -6.87
C ASN A 267 45.62 -44.81 -7.45
N CYS A 268 44.76 -45.58 -6.77
CA CYS A 268 44.18 -46.78 -7.36
C CYS A 268 42.76 -47.03 -6.86
N LYS A 269 41.78 -46.36 -7.47
CA LYS A 269 40.37 -46.78 -7.39
C LYS A 269 40.20 -47.98 -8.33
N ARG A 270 39.99 -49.18 -7.79
CA ARG A 270 39.83 -50.42 -8.58
C ARG A 270 38.47 -50.44 -9.28
N ALA A 271 38.43 -51.12 -10.44
CA ALA A 271 37.20 -51.47 -11.15
C ALA A 271 36.10 -51.98 -10.18
N PRO A 272 34.85 -51.43 -10.21
CA PRO A 272 33.82 -51.78 -9.25
C PRO A 272 33.55 -53.28 -9.24
N ILE A 273 33.65 -53.87 -8.05
CA ILE A 273 33.36 -55.29 -7.81
C ILE A 273 31.93 -55.40 -7.28
N LEU A 274 31.02 -55.88 -8.12
CA LEU A 274 29.58 -55.87 -7.85
C LEU A 274 29.03 -57.29 -7.69
N LYS A 275 28.02 -57.46 -6.84
CA LYS A 275 27.28 -58.72 -6.74
C LYS A 275 26.59 -59.02 -8.07
N ALA A 276 26.47 -60.31 -8.39
CA ALA A 276 25.72 -60.74 -9.57
C ALA A 276 24.24 -60.29 -9.47
N GLY A 277 23.68 -59.79 -10.56
CA GLY A 277 22.33 -59.21 -10.60
C GLY A 277 22.23 -57.96 -11.47
N GLU A 278 21.06 -57.33 -11.47
CA GLU A 278 20.81 -56.05 -12.15
C GLU A 278 21.32 -54.88 -11.32
N TRP A 279 21.93 -53.91 -11.98
CA TRP A 279 22.40 -52.66 -11.40
C TRP A 279 22.07 -51.48 -12.32
N GLU A 280 21.64 -50.35 -11.78
CA GLU A 280 21.60 -49.08 -12.48
C GLU A 280 22.87 -48.28 -12.20
N ILE A 281 23.62 -47.99 -13.26
CA ILE A 281 24.81 -47.15 -13.21
C ILE A 281 24.44 -45.76 -13.68
N GLU A 282 24.80 -44.74 -12.90
CA GLU A 282 24.78 -43.33 -13.30
C GLU A 282 26.20 -42.76 -13.19
N LEU A 283 26.69 -42.18 -14.27
CA LEU A 283 27.94 -41.42 -14.29
C LEU A 283 27.58 -39.93 -14.32
N ARG A 284 28.08 -39.17 -13.34
CA ARG A 284 27.92 -37.72 -13.29
C ARG A 284 29.26 -37.03 -13.53
N PHE A 285 29.26 -36.05 -14.41
CA PHE A 285 30.41 -35.26 -14.80
C PHE A 285 30.11 -33.78 -14.57
N ASP A 286 31.15 -32.98 -14.31
CA ASP A 286 30.99 -31.53 -14.16
C ASP A 286 30.66 -30.85 -15.50
N ARG A 287 31.24 -31.33 -16.61
CA ARG A 287 31.15 -30.69 -17.93
C ARG A 287 30.32 -31.45 -18.98
N TYR A 288 29.71 -32.58 -18.60
CA TYR A 288 28.90 -33.41 -19.50
C TYR A 288 27.55 -33.75 -18.85
N PHE A 289 26.55 -34.04 -19.66
CA PHE A 289 25.26 -34.52 -19.14
C PHE A 289 25.44 -35.86 -18.41
N SER A 290 24.73 -36.05 -17.30
CA SER A 290 24.77 -37.33 -16.60
C SER A 290 24.17 -38.44 -17.45
N VAL A 291 24.82 -39.59 -17.46
CA VAL A 291 24.42 -40.74 -18.29
C VAL A 291 24.04 -41.91 -17.40
N LYS A 292 22.86 -42.50 -17.66
CA LYS A 292 22.33 -43.66 -16.92
C LYS A 292 22.25 -44.89 -17.81
N LYS A 293 22.64 -46.04 -17.26
CA LYS A 293 22.57 -47.32 -17.97
C LYS A 293 22.29 -48.46 -17.00
N LYS A 294 21.27 -49.26 -17.31
CA LYS A 294 21.01 -50.52 -16.61
C LYS A 294 21.94 -51.60 -17.16
N ILE A 295 22.62 -52.29 -16.26
CA ILE A 295 23.55 -53.38 -16.59
C ILE A 295 23.18 -54.64 -15.82
N PHE A 296 23.62 -55.79 -16.32
CA PHE A 296 23.49 -57.08 -15.64
C PHE A 296 24.87 -57.67 -15.38
N VAL A 297 25.19 -57.84 -14.10
CA VAL A 297 26.45 -58.41 -13.62
C VAL A 297 26.31 -59.92 -13.53
N LYS A 298 27.10 -60.65 -14.32
CA LYS A 298 27.07 -62.12 -14.40
C LYS A 298 27.61 -62.79 -13.13
N GLY A 299 28.60 -62.18 -12.48
CA GLY A 299 29.33 -62.73 -11.33
C GLY A 299 30.47 -63.68 -11.70
N LYS A 300 30.77 -64.64 -10.82
CA LYS A 300 31.79 -65.69 -10.96
C LYS A 300 33.23 -65.18 -11.10
N GLY A 301 33.49 -63.93 -10.71
CA GLY A 301 34.79 -63.29 -10.91
C GLY A 301 35.07 -62.86 -12.35
N GLU A 302 34.08 -62.89 -13.25
CA GLU A 302 34.22 -62.41 -14.63
C GLU A 302 34.31 -60.88 -14.69
N THR A 303 35.09 -60.37 -15.66
CA THR A 303 35.15 -58.95 -15.99
C THR A 303 34.20 -58.60 -17.14
N GLN A 304 33.41 -57.54 -16.98
CA GLN A 304 32.49 -57.03 -18.00
C GLN A 304 32.76 -55.56 -18.31
N GLU A 305 32.80 -55.22 -19.59
CA GLU A 305 33.04 -53.86 -20.07
C GLU A 305 31.74 -53.18 -20.54
N TYR A 306 31.56 -51.91 -20.17
CA TYR A 306 30.42 -51.09 -20.60
C TYR A 306 30.86 -49.73 -21.10
N PHE A 307 30.36 -49.36 -22.28
CA PHE A 307 30.66 -48.09 -22.95
C PHE A 307 29.56 -47.04 -22.73
N PHE A 308 29.97 -45.78 -22.57
CA PHE A 308 29.14 -44.58 -22.35
C PHE A 308 29.59 -43.43 -23.26
N ASP A 309 28.73 -42.96 -24.16
CA ASP A 309 28.98 -41.74 -24.93
C ASP A 309 28.50 -40.51 -24.14
N LEU A 310 29.32 -39.47 -24.09
CA LEU A 310 29.09 -38.28 -23.27
C LEU A 310 28.77 -37.08 -24.15
N GLU A 311 27.70 -36.36 -23.79
CA GLU A 311 27.31 -35.13 -24.45
C GLU A 311 27.79 -33.91 -23.64
N PRO A 312 28.52 -32.95 -24.25
CA PRO A 312 28.94 -31.73 -23.56
C PRO A 312 27.76 -30.94 -23.01
N ALA A 313 27.88 -30.52 -21.75
CA ALA A 313 26.89 -29.73 -21.01
C ALA A 313 27.29 -28.25 -20.90
N TRP A 314 27.99 -27.72 -21.92
CA TRP A 314 28.47 -26.34 -21.96
C TRP A 314 28.26 -25.73 -23.35
N ALA A 315 28.42 -24.42 -23.46
CA ALA A 315 28.35 -23.68 -24.73
C ALA A 315 29.50 -22.66 -24.87
N ASP A 316 29.85 -22.38 -26.12
CA ASP A 316 30.80 -21.31 -26.47
C ASP A 316 30.13 -19.94 -26.36
N VAL A 317 30.75 -19.03 -25.60
CA VAL A 317 30.31 -17.64 -25.47
C VAL A 317 31.42 -16.71 -25.92
N SER A 318 31.19 -15.99 -27.02
CA SER A 318 32.06 -14.91 -27.49
C SER A 318 31.73 -13.63 -26.74
N VAL A 319 32.72 -13.02 -26.08
CA VAL A 319 32.53 -11.79 -25.30
C VAL A 319 33.50 -10.72 -25.76
N SER A 320 32.99 -9.56 -26.18
CA SER A 320 33.77 -8.39 -26.57
C SER A 320 33.26 -7.11 -25.91
N THR A 321 34.18 -6.21 -25.51
CA THR A 321 33.86 -4.95 -24.85
C THR A 321 34.45 -3.76 -25.58
N ASP A 322 33.83 -2.59 -25.40
CA ASP A 322 34.40 -1.30 -25.76
C ASP A 322 34.61 -0.44 -24.50
N PRO A 323 35.87 -0.18 -24.08
CA PRO A 323 37.13 -0.64 -24.70
C PRO A 323 37.42 -2.13 -24.43
N GLU A 324 38.26 -2.72 -25.29
CA GLU A 324 38.75 -4.10 -25.14
C GLU A 324 39.67 -4.28 -23.92
N GLY A 325 39.91 -5.51 -23.50
CA GLY A 325 40.82 -5.88 -22.42
C GLY A 325 40.20 -5.73 -21.03
N ALA A 326 38.94 -6.11 -20.87
CA ALA A 326 38.29 -6.28 -19.57
C ALA A 326 38.44 -7.74 -19.10
N ASN A 327 38.78 -7.95 -17.84
CA ASN A 327 38.85 -9.30 -17.26
C ASN A 327 37.43 -9.86 -17.11
N ILE A 328 37.23 -11.11 -17.50
CA ILE A 328 35.95 -11.81 -17.45
C ILE A 328 35.97 -12.76 -16.25
N PHE A 329 34.97 -12.69 -15.39
CA PHE A 329 34.80 -13.58 -14.24
C PHE A 329 33.44 -14.28 -14.28
N ASN A 330 33.36 -15.52 -13.80
CA ASN A 330 32.11 -16.19 -13.45
C ASN A 330 32.21 -16.64 -11.99
N GLY A 331 31.52 -15.93 -11.09
CA GLY A 331 31.80 -16.06 -9.65
C GLY A 331 33.22 -15.62 -9.29
N ASP A 332 34.00 -16.50 -8.65
CA ASP A 332 35.40 -16.27 -8.29
C ASP A 332 36.40 -16.75 -9.37
N GLU A 333 35.92 -17.42 -10.43
CA GLU A 333 36.74 -17.97 -11.50
C GLU A 333 37.05 -16.91 -12.56
N GLY A 334 38.33 -16.72 -12.90
CA GLY A 334 38.76 -15.83 -13.98
C GLY A 334 38.84 -16.56 -15.32
N LEU A 335 38.02 -16.14 -16.29
CA LEU A 335 37.84 -16.81 -17.59
C LEU A 335 38.67 -16.19 -18.73
N GLY A 336 39.37 -15.08 -18.50
CA GLY A 336 40.24 -14.43 -19.48
C GLY A 336 40.00 -12.93 -19.60
N MET A 337 40.35 -12.34 -20.75
CA MET A 337 40.17 -10.91 -21.05
C MET A 337 39.49 -10.72 -22.41
N THR A 338 38.60 -9.73 -22.54
CA THR A 338 37.90 -9.43 -23.80
C THR A 338 38.84 -8.85 -24.88
N PRO A 339 38.62 -9.12 -26.18
CA PRO A 339 37.67 -10.10 -26.71
C PRO A 339 38.15 -11.54 -26.49
N SER A 340 37.27 -12.43 -26.02
CA SER A 340 37.59 -13.85 -25.81
C SER A 340 36.38 -14.74 -26.04
N ASN A 341 36.64 -15.96 -26.51
CA ASN A 341 35.67 -17.04 -26.48
C ASN A 341 35.89 -17.83 -25.18
N ILE A 342 34.84 -17.99 -24.39
CA ILE A 342 34.85 -18.73 -23.12
C ILE A 342 33.83 -19.85 -23.18
N GLU A 343 34.04 -20.91 -22.41
CA GLU A 343 33.11 -22.03 -22.31
C GLU A 343 32.33 -21.91 -21.00
N LEU A 344 30.99 -21.88 -21.07
CA LEU A 344 30.13 -21.82 -19.88
C LEU A 344 29.24 -23.06 -19.76
N ILE A 345 29.17 -23.61 -18.56
CA ILE A 345 28.28 -24.75 -18.24
C ILE A 345 26.83 -24.28 -18.38
N GLN A 346 25.95 -25.16 -18.86
CA GLN A 346 24.54 -24.87 -19.03
C GLN A 346 23.86 -24.40 -17.72
N GLY A 347 22.79 -23.61 -17.88
CA GLY A 347 22.04 -22.99 -16.80
C GLY A 347 22.44 -21.54 -16.56
N LYS A 348 22.07 -21.02 -15.39
CA LYS A 348 22.25 -19.61 -15.05
C LYS A 348 23.70 -19.31 -14.66
N ASN A 349 24.33 -18.44 -15.44
CA ASN A 349 25.67 -17.92 -15.21
C ASN A 349 25.62 -16.40 -15.04
N ILE A 350 26.50 -15.85 -14.22
CA ILE A 350 26.61 -14.39 -14.01
C ILE A 350 28.05 -14.01 -14.35
N LEU A 351 28.22 -13.37 -15.51
CA LEU A 351 29.52 -12.85 -15.90
C LEU A 351 29.73 -11.47 -15.31
N LEU A 352 30.90 -11.26 -14.71
CA LEU A 352 31.36 -9.98 -14.21
C LEU A 352 32.57 -9.53 -15.02
N LEU A 353 32.43 -8.42 -15.72
CA LEU A 353 33.50 -7.80 -16.49
C LEU A 353 34.15 -6.69 -15.66
N LYS A 354 35.46 -6.78 -15.46
CA LYS A 354 36.24 -5.77 -14.70
C LYS A 354 37.36 -5.20 -15.55
N LYS A 355 37.37 -3.88 -15.65
CA LYS A 355 38.47 -3.13 -16.27
C LYS A 355 38.87 -1.97 -15.37
N SER A 356 40.18 -1.82 -15.13
CA SER A 356 40.70 -0.69 -14.34
C SER A 356 40.20 0.63 -14.93
N GLY A 357 39.61 1.48 -14.09
CA GLY A 357 39.03 2.77 -14.51
C GLY A 357 37.58 2.73 -14.96
N TYR A 358 36.97 1.56 -14.97
CA TYR A 358 35.60 1.34 -15.45
C TYR A 358 34.76 0.74 -14.33
N LYS A 359 33.45 0.97 -14.42
CA LYS A 359 32.44 0.38 -13.53
C LYS A 359 32.34 -1.12 -13.85
N ASP A 360 32.13 -1.91 -12.81
CA ASP A 360 31.86 -3.35 -12.92
C ASP A 360 30.60 -3.56 -13.77
N TYR A 361 30.67 -4.48 -14.75
CA TYR A 361 29.58 -4.77 -15.69
C TYR A 361 29.14 -6.22 -15.54
N ASN A 362 27.91 -6.43 -15.05
CA ASN A 362 27.34 -7.76 -14.81
C ASN A 362 26.42 -8.20 -15.96
N ILE A 363 26.46 -9.48 -16.32
CA ILE A 363 25.66 -10.09 -17.38
C ILE A 363 25.05 -11.38 -16.85
N ASP A 364 23.73 -11.41 -16.76
CA ASP A 364 22.99 -12.64 -16.46
C ASP A 364 22.75 -13.41 -17.75
N LEU A 365 23.25 -14.65 -17.83
CA LEU A 365 23.10 -15.52 -18.99
C LEU A 365 22.41 -16.81 -18.58
N ASP A 366 21.39 -17.20 -19.35
CA ASP A 366 20.83 -18.55 -19.31
C ASP A 366 21.46 -19.35 -20.46
N VAL A 367 22.45 -20.18 -20.11
CA VAL A 367 23.28 -20.89 -21.07
C VAL A 367 22.60 -22.21 -21.44
N ILE A 368 22.33 -22.41 -22.73
CA ILE A 368 21.83 -23.67 -23.26
C ILE A 368 23.02 -24.43 -23.83
N ALA A 369 23.24 -25.67 -23.40
CA ALA A 369 24.37 -26.48 -23.88
C ALA A 369 24.40 -26.57 -25.41
N GLN A 370 25.59 -26.48 -25.99
CA GLN A 370 25.86 -26.57 -27.43
C GLN A 370 25.28 -25.42 -28.31
N GLU A 371 24.62 -24.42 -27.72
CA GLU A 371 24.17 -23.22 -28.45
C GLU A 371 25.14 -22.06 -28.24
N SER A 372 25.86 -21.66 -29.29
CA SER A 372 26.83 -20.55 -29.19
C SER A 372 26.14 -19.20 -28.93
N ILE A 373 26.67 -18.43 -27.98
CA ILE A 373 26.18 -17.10 -27.60
C ILE A 373 27.21 -16.05 -28.03
N SER A 374 26.76 -14.94 -28.63
CA SER A 374 27.62 -13.81 -28.98
C SER A 374 27.22 -12.55 -28.21
N LEU A 375 28.15 -12.01 -27.42
CA LEU A 375 28.04 -10.77 -26.66
C LEU A 375 29.00 -9.74 -27.25
N ASP A 376 28.57 -9.12 -28.34
CA ASP A 376 29.40 -8.19 -29.10
C ASP A 376 29.28 -6.76 -28.59
N SER A 377 30.43 -6.08 -28.50
CA SER A 377 30.52 -4.61 -28.34
C SER A 377 29.88 -4.04 -27.06
N LEU A 378 30.06 -4.73 -25.93
CA LEU A 378 29.58 -4.26 -24.62
C LEU A 378 30.33 -2.99 -24.18
N THR A 379 29.66 -1.84 -24.20
CA THR A 379 30.28 -0.56 -23.81
C THR A 379 30.41 -0.46 -22.29
N LEU A 380 31.64 -0.33 -21.79
CA LEU A 380 31.93 -0.15 -20.38
C LEU A 380 31.92 1.33 -20.01
N SER A 381 31.19 1.69 -18.95
CA SER A 381 31.19 3.05 -18.41
C SER A 381 32.40 3.29 -17.51
N ARG A 382 33.00 4.48 -17.58
CA ARG A 382 34.12 4.87 -16.70
C ARG A 382 33.67 5.05 -15.25
N LEU A 383 34.61 4.92 -14.32
CA LEU A 383 34.40 5.29 -12.92
C LEU A 383 34.21 6.80 -12.79
N ASP A 384 33.25 7.18 -11.97
CA ASP A 384 32.95 8.59 -11.71
C ASP A 384 34.06 9.23 -10.85
N VAL A 385 34.32 10.50 -11.08
CA VAL A 385 35.38 11.28 -10.45
C VAL A 385 34.78 12.25 -9.45
N PRO A 386 35.26 12.27 -8.19
CA PRO A 386 34.79 13.22 -7.19
C PRO A 386 35.26 14.65 -7.51
N LEU A 387 34.29 15.54 -7.68
CA LEU A 387 34.48 16.98 -7.86
C LEU A 387 33.93 17.73 -6.65
N ARG A 388 34.79 18.48 -5.96
CA ARG A 388 34.43 19.38 -4.88
C ARG A 388 34.36 20.82 -5.38
N ILE A 389 33.21 21.46 -5.20
CA ILE A 389 33.00 22.87 -5.57
C ILE A 389 32.90 23.68 -4.29
N VAL A 390 33.70 24.75 -4.19
CA VAL A 390 33.76 25.66 -3.05
C VAL A 390 33.53 27.07 -3.57
N THR A 391 32.77 27.88 -2.82
CA THR A 391 32.47 29.26 -3.21
C THR A 391 32.78 30.26 -2.11
N GLU A 392 33.18 31.45 -2.50
CA GLU A 392 33.34 32.61 -1.62
C GLU A 392 32.46 33.76 -2.14
N PRO A 393 31.40 34.17 -1.41
CA PRO A 393 30.92 33.60 -0.15
C PRO A 393 30.32 32.17 -0.30
N GLU A 394 30.29 31.43 0.81
CA GLU A 394 29.73 30.08 0.87
C GLU A 394 28.20 30.07 0.64
N GLY A 395 27.64 28.90 0.35
CA GLY A 395 26.21 28.71 0.18
C GLY A 395 25.66 29.21 -1.15
N ALA A 396 26.46 29.15 -2.22
CA ALA A 396 25.98 29.33 -3.58
C ALA A 396 25.31 28.04 -4.08
N SER A 397 24.24 28.19 -4.85
CA SER A 397 23.57 27.10 -5.55
C SER A 397 24.46 26.55 -6.67
N VAL A 398 24.59 25.23 -6.72
CA VAL A 398 25.35 24.52 -7.74
C VAL A 398 24.38 23.71 -8.58
N ASN A 399 24.27 24.06 -9.86
CA ASN A 399 23.53 23.31 -10.86
C ASN A 399 24.51 22.69 -11.85
N LEU A 400 24.30 21.43 -12.20
CA LEU A 400 25.08 20.72 -13.18
C LEU A 400 24.19 20.12 -14.25
N ASN A 401 24.47 20.41 -15.52
CA ASN A 401 23.64 20.00 -16.67
C ASN A 401 22.17 20.40 -16.48
N SER A 402 21.93 21.62 -15.98
CA SER A 402 20.60 22.14 -15.61
C SER A 402 19.89 21.42 -14.46
N GLU A 403 20.57 20.53 -13.72
CA GLU A 403 20.02 19.84 -12.55
C GLU A 403 20.60 20.41 -11.25
N TYR A 404 19.75 20.73 -10.28
CA TYR A 404 20.17 21.23 -8.98
C TYR A 404 20.86 20.14 -8.15
N ARG A 405 22.10 20.41 -7.70
CA ARG A 405 22.92 19.46 -6.93
C ARG A 405 23.00 19.81 -5.45
N GLY A 406 22.86 21.08 -5.09
CA GLY A 406 22.91 21.53 -3.70
C GLY A 406 23.60 22.89 -3.54
N LEU A 407 24.03 23.17 -2.31
CA LEU A 407 24.75 24.40 -1.95
C LEU A 407 26.23 24.12 -1.71
N ALA A 408 27.12 24.99 -2.19
CA ALA A 408 28.56 24.90 -1.94
C ALA A 408 28.92 25.24 -0.48
N PRO A 409 29.92 24.57 0.15
CA PRO A 409 30.78 23.54 -0.44
C PRO A 409 30.07 22.19 -0.64
N ILE A 410 30.21 21.59 -1.83
CA ILE A 410 29.56 20.32 -2.20
C ILE A 410 30.54 19.41 -2.95
N GLU A 411 30.38 18.10 -2.78
CA GLU A 411 31.10 17.06 -3.53
C GLU A 411 30.14 16.25 -4.40
N ILE A 412 30.48 16.08 -5.68
CA ILE A 412 29.63 15.46 -6.70
C ILE A 412 30.47 14.45 -7.50
N MET A 413 29.92 13.26 -7.75
CA MET A 413 30.57 12.23 -8.57
C MET A 413 30.19 12.43 -10.04
N LEU A 414 31.17 12.67 -10.93
CA LEU A 414 30.93 12.98 -12.34
C LEU A 414 31.67 12.08 -13.31
N GLU A 415 31.05 11.86 -14.46
CA GLU A 415 31.66 11.08 -15.55
C GLU A 415 32.89 11.81 -16.12
N PRO A 416 34.05 11.15 -16.25
CA PRO A 416 35.23 11.79 -16.83
C PRO A 416 35.17 11.85 -18.36
N LEU A 417 35.94 12.76 -18.94
CA LEU A 417 36.12 12.99 -20.38
C LEU A 417 34.88 13.47 -21.14
N VAL A 418 33.85 13.92 -20.41
CA VAL A 418 32.62 14.53 -20.94
C VAL A 418 32.50 15.95 -20.42
N ASP A 419 31.96 16.85 -21.25
CA ASP A 419 31.66 18.22 -20.84
C ASP A 419 30.41 18.25 -19.94
N HIS A 420 30.56 18.78 -18.73
CA HIS A 420 29.45 19.12 -17.84
C HIS A 420 29.24 20.63 -17.79
N GLU A 421 28.00 21.09 -17.97
CA GLU A 421 27.63 22.49 -17.80
C GLU A 421 27.43 22.80 -16.32
N LEU A 422 28.34 23.59 -15.75
CA LEU A 422 28.30 24.03 -14.36
C LEU A 422 27.78 25.46 -14.28
N MET A 423 26.68 25.65 -13.55
CA MET A 423 26.17 26.95 -13.15
C MET A 423 26.25 27.09 -11.63
N VAL A 424 26.99 28.10 -11.18
CA VAL A 424 27.06 28.50 -9.77
C VAL A 424 26.36 29.84 -9.61
N SER A 425 25.32 29.90 -8.78
CA SER A 425 24.50 31.09 -8.60
C SER A 425 24.24 31.40 -7.13
N LYS A 426 24.23 32.68 -6.76
CA LYS A 426 23.90 33.14 -5.41
C LYS A 426 23.17 34.49 -5.49
N PRO A 427 22.02 34.68 -4.80
CA PRO A 427 21.33 35.96 -4.79
C PRO A 427 22.25 37.11 -4.39
N GLY A 428 22.21 38.22 -5.12
CA GLY A 428 23.11 39.36 -4.92
C GLY A 428 24.48 39.24 -5.58
N TYR A 429 24.78 38.14 -6.29
CA TYR A 429 26.06 37.91 -6.96
C TYR A 429 25.85 37.53 -8.42
N LYS A 430 26.91 37.72 -9.23
CA LYS A 430 26.94 37.35 -10.63
C LYS A 430 27.07 35.84 -10.79
N ASP A 431 26.20 35.26 -11.62
CA ASP A 431 26.24 33.84 -11.94
C ASP A 431 27.52 33.48 -12.71
N ILE A 432 28.08 32.32 -12.38
CA ILE A 432 29.21 31.72 -13.09
C ILE A 432 28.68 30.56 -13.91
N ASN A 433 28.87 30.62 -15.22
CA ASN A 433 28.50 29.57 -16.16
C ASN A 433 29.75 29.09 -16.89
N ASN A 434 30.18 27.86 -16.62
CA ASN A 434 31.38 27.26 -17.20
C ASN A 434 31.12 25.82 -17.64
N LYS A 435 31.95 25.31 -18.55
CA LYS A 435 32.03 23.88 -18.85
C LYS A 435 33.17 23.26 -18.05
N VAL A 436 32.90 22.12 -17.43
CA VAL A 436 33.88 21.35 -16.66
C VAL A 436 34.02 19.97 -17.27
N THR A 437 35.24 19.61 -17.66
CA THR A 437 35.60 18.30 -18.19
C THR A 437 36.62 17.70 -17.23
N LEU A 438 36.30 16.57 -16.61
CA LEU A 438 37.21 15.90 -15.67
C LEU A 438 38.08 14.88 -16.40
N ASN A 439 39.34 14.72 -15.99
CA ASN A 439 40.14 13.57 -16.41
C ASN A 439 39.71 12.31 -15.66
N THR A 440 40.26 11.15 -16.03
CA THR A 440 39.90 9.87 -15.41
C THR A 440 40.38 9.77 -13.95
N ILE A 441 39.76 8.86 -13.19
CA ILE A 441 40.11 8.64 -11.78
C ILE A 441 41.57 8.18 -11.60
N GLU A 442 42.12 7.48 -12.58
CA GLU A 442 43.53 7.06 -12.56
C GLU A 442 44.50 8.23 -12.77
N ASP A 443 44.16 9.18 -13.65
CA ASP A 443 44.94 10.42 -13.79
C ASP A 443 44.94 11.20 -12.47
N LEU A 444 43.79 11.25 -11.79
CA LEU A 444 43.65 11.90 -10.49
C LEU A 444 44.53 11.24 -9.41
N TYR A 445 44.46 9.91 -9.28
CA TYR A 445 45.29 9.16 -8.32
C TYR A 445 46.79 9.21 -8.66
N SER A 446 47.16 9.21 -9.95
CA SER A 446 48.56 9.35 -10.37
C SER A 446 49.19 10.67 -9.92
N LYS A 447 48.35 11.70 -9.71
CA LYS A 447 48.74 13.01 -9.18
C LYS A 447 48.68 13.10 -7.65
N GLY A 448 48.42 11.98 -6.97
CA GLY A 448 48.30 11.92 -5.51
C GLY A 448 47.10 12.70 -4.97
N LYS A 449 46.07 12.91 -5.78
CA LYS A 449 44.84 13.61 -5.38
C LYS A 449 43.70 12.61 -5.23
N GLU A 450 42.83 12.85 -4.27
CA GLU A 450 41.60 12.06 -4.07
C GLU A 450 40.39 12.69 -4.78
N ARG A 451 40.44 13.99 -5.08
CA ARG A 451 39.34 14.75 -5.70
C ARG A 451 39.84 15.94 -6.51
N VAL A 452 39.03 16.39 -7.46
CA VAL A 452 39.20 17.68 -8.14
C VAL A 452 38.53 18.75 -7.29
N VAL A 453 39.17 19.91 -7.12
CA VAL A 453 38.61 21.05 -6.37
C VAL A 453 38.49 22.25 -7.30
N LEU A 454 37.31 22.88 -7.33
CA LEU A 454 37.05 24.13 -8.03
C LEU A 454 36.61 25.19 -7.02
N ASP A 455 37.43 26.23 -6.89
CA ASP A 455 37.19 27.38 -6.03
C ASP A 455 36.66 28.56 -6.86
N TYR A 456 35.49 29.09 -6.50
CA TYR A 456 34.87 30.23 -7.18
C TYR A 456 34.64 31.41 -6.23
N SER A 457 35.24 32.55 -6.53
CA SER A 457 34.93 33.82 -5.87
C SER A 457 33.83 34.54 -6.65
N LEU A 458 32.67 34.75 -6.01
CA LEU A 458 31.50 35.38 -6.64
C LEU A 458 31.57 36.90 -6.55
N GLU A 459 31.32 37.58 -7.67
CA GLU A 459 31.29 39.04 -7.74
C GLU A 459 29.92 39.57 -7.28
N ALA A 460 29.89 40.39 -6.23
CA ALA A 460 28.65 41.00 -5.74
C ALA A 460 28.11 42.03 -6.74
N ILE A 461 26.80 42.07 -6.89
CA ILE A 461 26.08 43.00 -7.76
C ILE A 461 25.29 43.98 -6.87
N PHE A 462 25.34 45.26 -7.19
CA PHE A 462 24.69 46.33 -6.41
C PHE A 462 23.65 47.08 -7.24
N GLY A 463 22.58 47.52 -6.58
CA GLY A 463 21.57 48.44 -7.11
C GLY A 463 21.53 49.75 -6.33
N GLU A 464 21.31 50.86 -7.02
CA GLU A 464 21.15 52.18 -6.41
C GLU A 464 19.73 52.34 -5.84
N VAL A 465 19.62 52.70 -4.56
CA VAL A 465 18.35 52.89 -3.87
C VAL A 465 18.31 54.25 -3.20
N SER A 466 17.28 55.03 -3.48
CA SER A 466 17.01 56.33 -2.86
C SER A 466 15.81 56.25 -1.93
N PHE A 467 15.99 56.63 -0.67
CA PHE A 467 14.93 56.70 0.33
C PHE A 467 14.44 58.14 0.46
N VAL A 468 13.13 58.36 0.31
CA VAL A 468 12.47 59.66 0.46
C VAL A 468 11.21 59.51 1.33
N GLY A 469 10.57 60.63 1.72
CA GLY A 469 9.31 60.62 2.46
C GLY A 469 9.44 61.31 3.81
N THR A 470 9.19 60.62 4.92
CA THR A 470 9.28 61.16 6.29
C THR A 470 10.68 61.67 6.60
N ASP A 471 10.86 62.98 6.47
CA ASP A 471 12.14 63.67 6.68
C ASP A 471 12.73 63.39 8.07
N GLY A 472 14.03 63.11 8.13
CA GLY A 472 14.75 62.79 9.37
C GLY A 472 14.47 61.40 9.96
N ALA A 473 13.69 60.54 9.28
CA ALA A 473 13.51 59.15 9.71
C ALA A 473 14.78 58.32 9.49
N LYS A 474 15.13 57.50 10.46
CA LYS A 474 16.32 56.65 10.46
C LYS A 474 16.01 55.28 9.86
N VAL A 475 16.77 54.85 8.87
CA VAL A 475 16.65 53.54 8.23
C VAL A 475 17.74 52.62 8.75
N TYR A 476 17.34 51.46 9.25
CA TYR A 476 18.21 50.42 9.81
C TYR A 476 18.16 49.19 8.92
N ARG A 477 19.31 48.55 8.73
CA ARG A 477 19.39 47.18 8.21
C ARG A 477 19.79 46.28 9.36
N SER A 478 18.91 45.36 9.73
CA SER A 478 18.98 44.67 11.02
C SER A 478 19.01 45.70 12.16
N ASP A 479 20.16 45.91 12.81
CA ASP A 479 20.34 46.90 13.87
C ASP A 479 21.31 48.04 13.49
N ASP A 480 21.93 47.97 12.32
CA ASP A 480 22.87 48.98 11.85
C ASP A 480 22.14 50.13 11.15
N LEU A 481 22.40 51.36 11.60
CA LEU A 481 21.90 52.57 10.95
C LEU A 481 22.59 52.74 9.58
N ILE A 482 21.83 52.59 8.50
CA ILE A 482 22.36 52.73 7.13
C ILE A 482 22.17 54.15 6.56
N GLY A 483 21.20 54.92 7.08
CA GLY A 483 21.00 56.30 6.64
C GLY A 483 19.82 57.00 7.30
N VAL A 484 19.68 58.29 7.00
CA VAL A 484 18.60 59.16 7.46
C VAL A 484 17.92 59.78 6.25
N ILE A 485 16.60 59.64 6.14
CA ILE A 485 15.83 60.11 5.00
C ILE A 485 15.88 61.65 4.92
N PRO A 486 16.10 62.25 3.72
CA PRO A 486 16.36 61.59 2.44
C PRO A 486 17.83 61.23 2.23
N PHE A 487 18.09 60.02 1.69
CA PHE A 487 19.44 59.61 1.30
C PHE A 487 19.39 58.59 0.16
N ALA A 488 20.51 58.38 -0.53
CA ALA A 488 20.67 57.30 -1.50
C ALA A 488 21.91 56.47 -1.15
N MET A 489 21.86 55.18 -1.44
CA MET A 489 23.00 54.27 -1.25
C MET A 489 22.95 53.11 -2.26
N GLU A 490 24.12 52.54 -2.53
CA GLU A 490 24.21 51.25 -3.22
C GLU A 490 23.98 50.12 -2.24
N MET A 491 23.14 49.17 -2.63
CA MET A 491 22.80 48.00 -1.84
C MET A 491 22.98 46.75 -2.69
N ILE A 492 23.51 45.68 -2.08
CA ILE A 492 23.68 44.41 -2.76
C ILE A 492 22.31 43.89 -3.23
N SER A 493 22.25 43.37 -4.46
CA SER A 493 21.05 42.96 -5.20
C SER A 493 20.43 41.64 -4.67
N GLU A 494 20.30 41.53 -3.36
CA GLU A 494 19.58 40.46 -2.64
C GLU A 494 18.41 41.07 -1.85
N GLU A 495 17.50 40.24 -1.35
CA GLU A 495 16.39 40.75 -0.52
C GLU A 495 16.94 41.45 0.74
N GLN A 496 16.66 42.74 0.86
CA GLN A 496 16.97 43.58 2.00
C GLN A 496 15.73 43.72 2.89
N GLN A 497 15.91 43.51 4.19
CA GLN A 497 14.92 43.79 5.21
C GLN A 497 15.37 44.99 6.04
N LEU A 498 14.59 46.07 5.96
CA LEU A 498 14.92 47.35 6.54
C LEU A 498 13.86 47.77 7.54
N LYS A 499 14.27 48.48 8.59
CA LYS A 499 13.38 49.05 9.59
C LYS A 499 13.55 50.55 9.62
N VAL A 500 12.46 51.29 9.47
CA VAL A 500 12.48 52.75 9.50
C VAL A 500 11.84 53.24 10.79
N LYS A 501 12.55 54.11 11.52
CA LYS A 501 12.12 54.64 12.82
C LYS A 501 12.25 56.15 12.88
N LYS A 502 11.30 56.80 13.54
CA LYS A 502 11.38 58.21 13.95
C LYS A 502 10.62 58.39 15.25
N ASP A 503 11.18 59.12 16.20
CA ASP A 503 10.56 59.31 17.52
C ASP A 503 9.17 59.95 17.36
N GLY A 504 8.18 59.40 18.06
CA GLY A 504 6.78 59.81 18.00
C GLY A 504 5.97 59.26 16.81
N LEU A 505 6.58 58.44 15.94
CA LEU A 505 5.90 57.77 14.82
C LEU A 505 6.06 56.25 14.91
N VAL A 506 5.09 55.52 14.37
CA VAL A 506 5.11 54.06 14.31
C VAL A 506 6.22 53.62 13.35
N SER A 507 7.04 52.67 13.79
CA SER A 507 8.12 52.12 12.96
C SER A 507 7.56 51.28 11.80
N GLN A 508 8.18 51.36 10.63
CA GLN A 508 7.77 50.59 9.45
C GLN A 508 8.87 49.63 9.02
N GLU A 509 8.50 48.42 8.62
CA GLU A 509 9.41 47.46 8.00
C GLU A 509 9.24 47.49 6.48
N ILE A 510 10.37 47.46 5.76
CA ILE A 510 10.44 47.50 4.30
C ILE A 510 11.21 46.28 3.84
N LYS A 511 10.60 45.50 2.94
CA LYS A 511 11.26 44.41 2.23
C LYS A 511 11.43 44.82 0.77
N MET A 512 12.65 44.76 0.26
CA MET A 512 12.92 45.13 -1.13
C MET A 512 14.18 44.44 -1.67
N THR A 513 14.26 44.23 -2.97
CA THR A 513 15.47 43.72 -3.64
C THR A 513 16.02 44.81 -4.55
N PRO A 514 17.26 45.29 -4.31
CA PRO A 514 17.88 46.32 -5.15
C PRO A 514 18.01 45.85 -6.59
N ASN A 515 17.62 46.68 -7.57
CA ASN A 515 17.80 46.36 -8.98
C ASN A 515 19.13 46.95 -9.49
N PRO A 516 20.03 46.14 -10.05
CA PRO A 516 21.32 46.64 -10.54
C PRO A 516 21.24 47.41 -11.86
N ASN A 517 20.15 47.26 -12.61
CA ASN A 517 20.03 47.85 -13.94
C ASN A 517 19.40 49.24 -13.94
N TYR A 518 18.69 49.62 -12.86
CA TYR A 518 18.07 50.94 -12.76
C TYR A 518 17.91 51.39 -11.30
N PRO A 519 18.10 52.70 -11.02
CA PRO A 519 17.89 53.25 -9.67
C PRO A 519 16.45 53.06 -9.19
N GLN A 520 16.29 52.70 -7.92
CA GLN A 520 15.00 52.56 -7.26
C GLN A 520 14.75 53.71 -6.27
N LYS A 521 13.50 54.15 -6.19
CA LYS A 521 13.05 55.16 -5.24
C LYS A 521 12.04 54.54 -4.28
N ILE A 522 12.39 54.52 -2.99
CA ILE A 522 11.58 54.01 -1.88
C ILE A 522 11.01 55.20 -1.13
N GLU A 523 9.69 55.36 -1.20
CA GLU A 523 8.97 56.39 -0.45
C GLU A 523 8.44 55.82 0.85
N VAL A 524 8.86 56.39 1.97
CA VAL A 524 8.52 55.93 3.32
C VAL A 524 7.71 56.98 4.05
N THR A 525 6.50 56.62 4.48
CA THR A 525 5.61 57.52 5.21
C THR A 525 5.26 56.89 6.55
N LEU A 526 5.99 57.28 7.59
CA LEU A 526 5.69 56.89 8.96
C LEU A 526 4.48 57.67 9.48
N LEU A 527 3.56 56.95 10.12
CA LEU A 527 2.31 57.48 10.65
C LEU A 527 2.40 57.64 12.18
N THR A 528 1.63 58.57 12.75
CA THR A 528 1.39 58.59 14.21
C THR A 528 0.63 57.33 14.64
N GLU A 529 0.62 57.00 15.93
CA GLU A 529 -0.16 55.85 16.42
C GLU A 529 -1.65 55.93 16.01
N LYS A 530 -2.25 57.11 16.16
CA LYS A 530 -3.65 57.35 15.77
C LYS A 530 -3.87 57.14 14.27
N GLU A 531 -2.99 57.68 13.43
CA GLU A 531 -3.08 57.52 11.97
C GLU A 531 -2.80 56.09 11.53
N SER A 532 -1.87 55.39 12.20
CA SER A 532 -1.58 53.99 11.94
C SER A 532 -2.77 53.10 12.28
N VAL A 533 -3.45 53.36 13.40
CA VAL A 533 -4.69 52.67 13.78
C VAL A 533 -5.78 52.93 12.75
N LEU A 534 -6.00 54.19 12.35
CA LEU A 534 -6.99 54.55 11.32
C LEU A 534 -6.67 53.92 9.96
N ALA A 535 -5.40 53.86 9.56
CA ALA A 535 -4.96 53.25 8.32
C ALA A 535 -5.10 51.72 8.33
N ALA A 536 -5.05 51.09 9.51
CA ALA A 536 -5.26 49.66 9.69
C ALA A 536 -6.74 49.26 9.64
N ILE A 537 -7.68 50.21 9.82
CA ILE A 537 -9.11 49.91 9.72
C ILE A 537 -9.45 49.47 8.28
N PRO A 538 -10.09 48.31 8.08
CA PRO A 538 -10.53 47.89 6.75
C PRO A 538 -11.40 48.96 6.08
N LYS A 539 -11.05 49.37 4.86
CA LYS A 539 -11.86 50.36 4.12
C LYS A 539 -13.24 49.82 3.71
N ILE A 540 -13.37 48.50 3.63
CA ILE A 540 -14.59 47.78 3.26
C ILE A 540 -14.73 46.59 4.22
N LEU A 541 -15.94 46.39 4.75
CA LEU A 541 -16.35 45.16 5.44
C LEU A 541 -17.41 44.44 4.63
N LYS A 542 -17.53 43.13 4.84
CA LYS A 542 -18.64 42.33 4.32
C LYS A 542 -19.41 41.72 5.48
N THR A 543 -20.73 41.83 5.45
CA THR A 543 -21.60 41.15 6.42
C THR A 543 -21.62 39.64 6.13
N SER A 544 -22.19 38.87 7.06
CA SER A 544 -22.51 37.44 6.92
C SER A 544 -23.48 37.13 5.78
N GLN A 545 -24.07 38.16 5.16
CA GLN A 545 -24.91 38.05 3.97
C GLN A 545 -24.21 38.60 2.71
N SER A 546 -22.89 38.81 2.78
CA SER A 546 -22.07 39.38 1.71
C SER A 546 -22.41 40.82 1.30
N GLN A 547 -23.19 41.54 2.13
CA GLN A 547 -23.44 42.96 1.91
C GLN A 547 -22.16 43.76 2.19
N GLU A 548 -21.74 44.59 1.25
CA GLU A 548 -20.56 45.43 1.40
C GLU A 548 -20.89 46.68 2.22
N MET A 549 -20.00 46.99 3.16
CA MET A 549 -20.08 48.12 4.08
C MET A 549 -18.83 48.98 3.89
N LYS A 550 -19.01 50.27 3.60
CA LYS A 550 -17.92 51.22 3.36
C LYS A 550 -17.54 51.95 4.64
N LEU A 551 -16.25 52.02 4.94
CA LEU A 551 -15.73 52.86 6.02
C LEU A 551 -15.88 54.34 5.66
N ILE A 552 -16.51 55.09 6.55
CA ILE A 552 -16.64 56.54 6.52
C ILE A 552 -15.74 57.10 7.62
N LEU A 553 -14.81 57.96 7.23
CA LEU A 553 -13.90 58.62 8.16
C LEU A 553 -14.54 59.88 8.77
N PRO A 554 -14.08 60.30 9.96
CA PRO A 554 -14.52 61.52 10.60
C PRO A 554 -14.41 62.76 9.70
N GLY A 555 -15.32 63.71 9.88
CA GLY A 555 -15.40 64.94 9.11
C GLY A 555 -16.50 65.86 9.61
N SER A 556 -16.69 67.01 8.99
CA SER A 556 -17.74 67.96 9.37
C SER A 556 -18.42 68.56 8.14
N PHE A 557 -19.72 68.84 8.24
CA PHE A 557 -20.49 69.46 7.16
C PHE A 557 -21.64 70.33 7.62
N ILE A 558 -22.17 71.10 6.67
CA ILE A 558 -23.46 71.78 6.83
C ILE A 558 -24.56 70.83 6.35
N MET A 559 -25.32 70.28 7.29
CA MET A 559 -26.52 69.49 7.04
C MET A 559 -27.71 70.43 6.78
N GLY A 560 -28.63 70.05 5.88
CA GLY A 560 -29.81 70.83 5.52
C GLY A 560 -29.62 71.66 4.26
N THR A 561 -30.40 72.74 4.10
CA THR A 561 -30.30 73.57 2.89
C THR A 561 -30.52 75.07 3.17
N PRO A 562 -29.84 75.97 2.43
CA PRO A 562 -30.02 77.42 2.55
C PRO A 562 -31.46 77.89 2.43
N ARG A 563 -31.83 78.90 3.22
CA ARG A 563 -33.21 79.44 3.28
C ARG A 563 -33.81 79.81 1.93
N ARG A 564 -32.98 80.20 0.95
CA ARG A 564 -33.39 80.63 -0.40
C ARG A 564 -33.29 79.53 -1.46
N SER A 565 -32.98 78.28 -1.07
CA SER A 565 -32.92 77.17 -2.02
C SER A 565 -34.30 76.84 -2.58
N GLN A 566 -34.39 76.63 -3.89
CA GLN A 566 -35.62 76.22 -4.56
C GLN A 566 -36.10 74.87 -4.02
N GLY A 567 -37.41 74.73 -3.83
CA GLY A 567 -38.03 73.49 -3.35
C GLY A 567 -37.80 73.18 -1.87
N ARG A 568 -37.09 74.03 -1.12
CA ARG A 568 -36.81 73.83 0.32
C ARG A 568 -38.09 73.81 1.16
N LEU A 569 -38.13 72.89 2.14
CA LEU A 569 -39.13 72.87 3.20
C LEU A 569 -38.64 73.53 4.51
N SER A 570 -39.57 73.86 5.40
CA SER A 570 -39.28 74.53 6.68
C SER A 570 -38.52 73.65 7.68
N ASN A 571 -38.58 72.33 7.50
CA ASN A 571 -37.94 71.31 8.33
C ASN A 571 -36.47 71.01 7.94
N GLU A 572 -35.91 71.72 6.96
CA GLU A 572 -34.57 71.48 6.40
C GLU A 572 -33.60 72.61 6.79
N ASN A 573 -33.60 73.00 8.07
CA ASN A 573 -32.74 74.07 8.57
C ASN A 573 -31.26 73.67 8.61
N GLU A 574 -30.38 74.59 8.20
CA GLU A 574 -28.93 74.36 8.19
C GLU A 574 -28.35 74.18 9.60
N ARG A 575 -27.54 73.13 9.77
CA ARG A 575 -26.81 72.81 11.00
C ARG A 575 -25.37 72.43 10.69
N LEU A 576 -24.42 72.89 11.50
CA LEU A 576 -23.03 72.45 11.42
C LEU A 576 -22.87 71.16 12.23
N VAL A 577 -22.57 70.05 11.57
CA VAL A 577 -22.50 68.71 12.15
C VAL A 577 -21.08 68.16 12.05
N GLY A 578 -20.60 67.56 13.14
CA GLY A 578 -19.35 66.81 13.20
C GLY A 578 -19.64 65.31 13.24
N ILE A 579 -19.11 64.55 12.29
CA ILE A 579 -18.99 63.09 12.40
C ILE A 579 -17.63 62.84 13.04
N THR A 580 -17.60 62.51 14.33
CA THR A 580 -16.32 62.39 15.08
C THR A 580 -15.80 60.96 15.13
N LYS A 581 -16.71 60.00 14.96
CA LYS A 581 -16.41 58.57 14.99
C LYS A 581 -16.43 57.95 13.60
N PRO A 582 -15.43 57.14 13.22
CA PRO A 582 -15.51 56.36 12.00
C PRO A 582 -16.63 55.31 12.11
N PHE A 583 -17.38 55.16 11.04
CA PHE A 583 -18.46 54.17 10.97
C PHE A 583 -18.49 53.51 9.60
N TYR A 584 -19.06 52.32 9.55
CA TYR A 584 -19.36 51.60 8.33
C TYR A 584 -20.81 51.82 7.94
N ILE A 585 -21.08 51.98 6.64
CA ILE A 585 -22.44 52.03 6.08
C ILE A 585 -22.56 51.12 4.87
N ALA A 586 -23.68 50.43 4.72
CA ALA A 586 -23.95 49.57 3.58
C ALA A 586 -23.89 50.38 2.28
N THR A 587 -23.17 49.84 1.30
CA THR A 587 -23.01 50.50 0.00
C THR A 587 -24.33 50.56 -0.77
N LYS A 588 -25.28 49.68 -0.46
CA LYS A 588 -26.58 49.54 -1.11
C LYS A 588 -27.69 49.42 -0.08
N GLU A 589 -28.94 49.65 -0.47
CA GLU A 589 -30.08 49.33 0.39
C GLU A 589 -30.15 47.83 0.69
N VAL A 590 -30.80 47.45 1.79
CA VAL A 590 -31.05 46.03 2.09
C VAL A 590 -32.03 45.47 1.06
N THR A 591 -31.61 44.41 0.39
CA THR A 591 -32.39 43.73 -0.64
C THR A 591 -33.42 42.78 -0.05
N ASN A 592 -34.41 42.42 -0.87
CA ASN A 592 -35.39 41.40 -0.51
C ASN A 592 -34.78 40.03 -0.18
N ASN A 593 -33.71 39.63 -0.89
CA ASN A 593 -33.01 38.39 -0.59
C ASN A 593 -32.43 38.41 0.82
N GLU A 594 -31.73 39.48 1.18
CA GLU A 594 -31.13 39.64 2.51
C GLU A 594 -32.22 39.71 3.60
N PHE A 595 -33.27 40.51 3.39
CA PHE A 595 -34.33 40.66 4.38
C PHE A 595 -35.11 39.37 4.62
N ARG A 596 -35.29 38.52 3.59
CA ARG A 596 -35.97 37.22 3.75
C ARG A 596 -35.15 36.19 4.52
N VAL A 597 -33.83 36.34 4.62
CA VAL A 597 -33.04 35.50 5.53
C VAL A 597 -33.48 35.74 6.98
N PHE A 598 -33.80 36.98 7.34
CA PHE A 598 -34.36 37.35 8.63
C PHE A 598 -35.86 37.02 8.75
N LYS A 599 -36.66 37.38 7.74
CA LYS A 599 -38.13 37.24 7.74
C LYS A 599 -38.61 36.53 6.47
N PRO A 600 -38.57 35.18 6.41
CA PRO A 600 -38.77 34.42 5.17
C PRO A 600 -40.11 34.64 4.45
N LYS A 601 -41.15 35.04 5.17
CA LYS A 601 -42.50 35.29 4.62
C LYS A 601 -42.71 36.75 4.17
N HIS A 602 -41.69 37.60 4.21
CA HIS A 602 -41.83 39.00 3.82
C HIS A 602 -42.04 39.14 2.31
N THR A 603 -43.01 39.98 1.94
CA THR A 603 -43.26 40.47 0.59
C THR A 603 -43.22 41.99 0.60
N SER A 604 -42.60 42.57 -0.42
CA SER A 604 -42.57 44.00 -0.67
C SER A 604 -43.83 44.51 -1.39
N GLY A 605 -44.79 43.63 -1.67
CA GLY A 605 -46.01 43.95 -2.38
C GLY A 605 -45.79 44.21 -3.87
N ALA A 606 -46.79 44.80 -4.51
CA ALA A 606 -46.76 45.13 -5.93
C ALA A 606 -47.50 46.46 -6.16
N GLU A 607 -47.11 47.20 -7.20
CA GLU A 607 -47.83 48.37 -7.70
C GLU A 607 -48.42 48.05 -9.07
N MET A 608 -49.74 48.16 -9.23
CA MET A 608 -50.49 47.83 -10.45
C MET A 608 -49.90 46.65 -11.26
N PHE A 609 -49.82 45.48 -10.61
CA PHE A 609 -49.30 44.21 -11.16
C PHE A 609 -47.77 44.13 -11.38
N ARG A 610 -47.00 45.17 -11.03
CA ARG A 610 -45.53 45.12 -11.02
C ARG A 610 -45.01 44.73 -9.64
N GLU A 611 -44.36 43.58 -9.58
CA GLU A 611 -43.83 42.98 -8.36
C GLU A 611 -42.62 43.75 -7.82
N LEU A 612 -42.64 44.11 -6.53
CA LEU A 612 -41.52 44.76 -5.83
C LEU A 612 -40.67 43.74 -5.05
N SER A 613 -41.16 42.51 -4.91
CA SER A 613 -40.55 41.43 -4.12
C SER A 613 -39.37 40.72 -4.79
N ASN A 614 -38.90 41.17 -5.97
CA ASN A 614 -37.73 40.59 -6.62
C ASN A 614 -36.51 40.61 -5.67
N GLY A 615 -35.79 39.50 -5.57
CA GLY A 615 -34.72 39.29 -4.62
C GLY A 615 -33.59 40.31 -4.65
N MET A 616 -33.28 40.86 -5.82
CA MET A 616 -32.20 41.86 -5.99
C MET A 616 -32.66 43.31 -5.78
N HIS A 617 -33.98 43.53 -5.68
CA HIS A 617 -34.55 44.86 -5.45
C HIS A 617 -34.53 45.18 -3.95
N PRO A 618 -34.55 46.47 -3.58
CA PRO A 618 -34.61 46.89 -2.18
C PRO A 618 -35.88 46.34 -1.51
N THR A 619 -35.74 45.97 -0.25
CA THR A 619 -36.88 45.54 0.58
C THR A 619 -37.70 46.77 0.98
N VAL A 620 -38.98 46.78 0.64
CA VAL A 620 -39.95 47.82 0.98
C VAL A 620 -41.15 47.21 1.71
N MET A 621 -42.13 48.02 2.10
CA MET A 621 -43.23 47.57 2.98
C MET A 621 -42.73 47.04 4.33
N VAL A 622 -41.61 47.59 4.80
CA VAL A 622 -41.01 47.31 6.11
C VAL A 622 -41.22 48.51 7.04
N SER A 623 -41.66 48.25 8.27
CA SER A 623 -41.72 49.31 9.28
C SER A 623 -40.33 49.63 9.80
N TRP A 624 -40.14 50.81 10.40
CA TRP A 624 -38.88 51.15 11.09
C TRP A 624 -38.51 50.09 12.14
N ALA A 625 -39.50 49.54 12.86
CA ALA A 625 -39.29 48.51 13.86
C ALA A 625 -38.82 47.18 13.24
N ASP A 626 -39.30 46.81 12.05
CA ASP A 626 -38.80 45.65 11.31
C ASP A 626 -37.33 45.85 10.89
N ALA A 627 -36.97 47.05 10.44
CA ALA A 627 -35.61 47.40 10.04
C ALA A 627 -34.64 47.39 11.25
N ALA A 628 -35.04 47.96 12.38
CA ALA A 628 -34.28 47.88 13.63
C ALA A 628 -34.12 46.43 14.13
N ALA A 629 -35.17 45.62 14.02
CA ALA A 629 -35.12 44.20 14.37
C ALA A 629 -34.16 43.41 13.46
N TYR A 630 -34.15 43.70 12.15
CA TYR A 630 -33.18 43.13 11.21
C TYR A 630 -31.74 43.47 11.60
N CYS A 631 -31.48 44.73 11.96
CA CYS A 631 -30.15 45.18 12.41
C CYS A 631 -29.70 44.41 13.67
N ASN A 632 -30.57 44.26 14.66
CA ASN A 632 -30.28 43.47 15.86
C ASN A 632 -30.05 41.98 15.54
N TRP A 633 -30.87 41.39 14.68
CA TRP A 633 -30.71 40.00 14.25
C TRP A 633 -29.36 39.78 13.56
N LEU A 634 -28.97 40.67 12.65
CA LEU A 634 -27.68 40.59 11.97
C LEU A 634 -26.52 40.77 12.95
N SER A 635 -26.66 41.66 13.93
CA SER A 635 -25.68 41.85 15.01
C SER A 635 -25.47 40.57 15.81
N LEU A 636 -26.55 39.93 16.25
CA LEU A 636 -26.49 38.66 16.99
C LEU A 636 -25.88 37.54 16.15
N LYS A 637 -26.23 37.48 14.86
CA LYS A 637 -25.69 36.49 13.92
C LYS A 637 -24.17 36.60 13.75
N GLU A 638 -23.63 37.80 13.91
CA GLU A 638 -22.19 38.10 13.80
C GLU A 638 -21.53 38.32 15.16
N SER A 639 -22.19 37.90 16.26
CA SER A 639 -21.67 38.02 17.62
C SER A 639 -21.30 39.45 18.05
N LEU A 640 -22.01 40.45 17.51
CA LEU A 640 -21.91 41.85 17.91
C LEU A 640 -22.96 42.19 18.97
N VAL A 641 -22.69 43.23 19.78
CA VAL A 641 -23.65 43.71 20.76
C VAL A 641 -24.77 44.47 20.05
N PRO A 642 -26.05 44.06 20.15
CA PRO A 642 -27.15 44.70 19.44
C PRO A 642 -27.27 46.20 19.75
N ALA A 643 -27.50 47.01 18.71
CA ALA A 643 -27.56 48.46 18.84
C ALA A 643 -28.90 48.97 19.42
N TYR A 644 -29.96 48.17 19.30
CA TYR A 644 -31.26 48.52 19.84
C TYR A 644 -31.65 47.61 21.01
N GLU A 645 -32.31 48.18 22.01
CA GLU A 645 -33.04 47.45 23.05
C GLU A 645 -34.55 47.65 22.89
N LYS A 646 -35.34 46.70 23.41
CA LYS A 646 -36.81 46.76 23.33
C LYS A 646 -37.39 47.16 24.69
N THR A 647 -37.89 48.38 24.77
CA THR A 647 -38.46 48.97 25.99
C THR A 647 -39.90 49.37 25.72
N ASP A 648 -40.85 48.91 26.56
CA ASP A 648 -42.30 49.10 26.38
C ASP A 648 -42.82 48.69 24.99
N GLY A 649 -42.23 47.63 24.43
CA GLY A 649 -42.59 47.11 23.11
C GLY A 649 -41.97 47.87 21.93
N GLN A 650 -41.23 48.96 22.16
CA GLN A 650 -40.59 49.78 21.12
C GLN A 650 -39.07 49.60 21.10
N PHE A 651 -38.47 49.63 19.91
CA PHE A 651 -37.01 49.63 19.78
C PHE A 651 -36.43 51.03 20.04
N LYS A 652 -35.46 51.13 20.95
CA LYS A 652 -34.70 52.33 21.27
C LYS A 652 -33.20 52.05 21.14
N LEU A 653 -32.40 53.04 20.75
CA LEU A 653 -30.94 52.88 20.71
C LEU A 653 -30.42 52.64 22.13
N LYS A 654 -29.54 51.66 22.28
CA LYS A 654 -28.84 51.39 23.52
C LYS A 654 -27.74 52.45 23.71
N MET A 655 -27.59 52.95 24.93
CA MET A 655 -26.55 53.92 25.30
C MET A 655 -25.61 53.32 26.36
N PRO A 656 -24.27 53.52 26.25
CA PRO A 656 -23.57 54.07 25.09
C PRO A 656 -23.79 53.21 23.82
N LEU A 657 -23.63 53.84 22.65
CA LEU A 657 -23.85 53.16 21.38
C LEU A 657 -22.90 51.97 21.25
N THR A 658 -23.41 50.85 20.74
CA THR A 658 -22.64 49.63 20.56
C THR A 658 -21.97 49.58 19.18
N ASN A 659 -21.14 48.57 18.96
CA ASN A 659 -20.57 48.24 17.64
C ASN A 659 -21.50 47.38 16.75
N GLY A 660 -22.74 47.13 17.18
CA GLY A 660 -23.73 46.39 16.41
C GLY A 660 -24.27 47.14 15.21
N TYR A 661 -24.91 46.42 14.30
CA TYR A 661 -25.65 47.01 13.19
C TYR A 661 -26.85 47.82 13.69
N ARG A 662 -27.08 48.95 13.02
CA ARG A 662 -28.16 49.89 13.23
C ARG A 662 -28.57 50.55 11.91
N LEU A 663 -29.63 51.33 11.95
CA LEU A 663 -29.88 52.31 10.89
C LEU A 663 -28.87 53.46 11.00
N PRO A 664 -28.46 54.09 9.89
CA PRO A 664 -27.68 55.32 9.94
C PRO A 664 -28.46 56.40 10.67
N THR A 665 -27.77 57.34 11.31
CA THR A 665 -28.42 58.57 11.78
C THR A 665 -28.78 59.43 10.58
N GLU A 666 -29.69 60.37 10.77
CA GLU A 666 -30.06 61.32 9.72
C GLU A 666 -28.84 62.12 9.23
N ALA A 667 -27.97 62.50 10.17
CA ALA A 667 -26.72 63.19 9.87
C ALA A 667 -25.73 62.32 9.10
N GLU A 668 -25.53 61.07 9.49
CA GLU A 668 -24.65 60.15 8.77
C GLU A 668 -25.14 59.91 7.36
N TRP A 669 -26.45 59.71 7.17
CA TRP A 669 -27.07 59.50 5.87
C TRP A 669 -26.87 60.73 4.97
N GLU A 670 -27.09 61.94 5.48
CA GLU A 670 -26.92 63.16 4.68
C GLU A 670 -25.44 63.50 4.43
N TRP A 671 -24.53 63.16 5.35
CA TRP A 671 -23.09 63.29 5.16
C TRP A 671 -22.62 62.43 3.99
N VAL A 672 -23.02 61.15 3.97
CA VAL A 672 -22.59 60.24 2.90
C VAL A 672 -23.22 60.60 1.56
N SER A 673 -24.49 61.04 1.53
CA SER A 673 -25.16 61.37 0.27
C SER A 673 -24.57 62.60 -0.41
N ARG A 674 -24.08 63.57 0.37
CA ARG A 674 -23.43 64.79 -0.16
C ARG A 674 -21.95 64.65 -0.48
N TYR A 675 -21.38 63.45 -0.37
CA TYR A 675 -19.95 63.29 -0.49
C TYR A 675 -19.47 63.33 -1.95
N ASN A 676 -18.80 64.42 -2.31
CA ASN A 676 -18.19 64.66 -3.62
C ASN A 676 -16.70 65.05 -3.46
N GLY A 677 -15.92 64.20 -2.79
CA GLY A 677 -14.54 64.51 -2.36
C GLY A 677 -14.46 65.32 -1.06
N GLY A 678 -15.59 65.40 -0.35
CA GLY A 678 -15.89 66.22 0.82
C GLY A 678 -17.40 66.44 0.91
N ALA A 679 -17.93 67.13 1.92
CA ALA A 679 -19.37 67.42 1.99
C ALA A 679 -19.74 68.65 1.17
N GLY A 680 -19.98 68.45 -0.12
CA GLY A 680 -20.37 69.51 -1.04
C GLY A 680 -21.78 70.05 -0.77
N GLU A 681 -22.06 71.26 -1.25
CA GLU A 681 -23.37 71.92 -1.12
C GLU A 681 -24.39 71.50 -2.20
N GLN A 682 -24.19 70.33 -2.83
CA GLN A 682 -25.02 69.89 -3.95
C GLN A 682 -26.51 69.79 -3.59
N ARG A 683 -27.35 70.30 -4.49
CA ARG A 683 -28.81 70.29 -4.32
C ARG A 683 -29.41 68.92 -4.62
N TYR A 684 -29.06 68.34 -5.77
CA TYR A 684 -29.56 67.06 -6.28
C TYR A 684 -28.42 66.03 -6.38
N PRO A 685 -28.77 64.73 -6.50
CA PRO A 685 -27.78 63.67 -6.66
C PRO A 685 -26.84 63.80 -7.86
N TRP A 686 -27.30 64.48 -8.91
CA TRP A 686 -26.54 64.72 -10.14
C TRP A 686 -25.97 66.14 -10.24
N GLY A 687 -26.13 66.98 -9.21
CA GLY A 687 -25.61 68.35 -9.18
C GLY A 687 -26.67 69.42 -8.89
N GLU A 688 -26.61 70.55 -9.60
CA GLU A 688 -27.39 71.76 -9.27
C GLU A 688 -28.63 72.01 -10.13
N SER A 689 -28.71 71.40 -11.31
CA SER A 689 -29.73 71.70 -12.32
C SER A 689 -30.61 70.50 -12.66
N MET A 690 -31.85 70.80 -13.05
CA MET A 690 -32.78 69.87 -13.68
C MET A 690 -32.72 70.01 -15.21
N PRO A 691 -33.13 68.97 -15.97
CA PRO A 691 -33.53 67.63 -15.53
C PRO A 691 -32.32 66.79 -15.03
N PRO A 692 -32.54 65.61 -14.42
CA PRO A 692 -31.46 64.67 -14.14
C PRO A 692 -30.71 64.27 -15.41
N ILE A 693 -29.41 64.00 -15.30
CA ILE A 693 -28.64 63.41 -16.40
C ILE A 693 -28.88 61.90 -16.44
N GLU A 694 -28.65 61.25 -17.57
CA GLU A 694 -28.77 59.78 -17.68
C GLU A 694 -28.03 59.06 -16.54
N GLU A 695 -28.60 57.95 -16.06
CA GLU A 695 -28.02 57.12 -14.99
C GLU A 695 -27.91 57.80 -13.60
N SER A 696 -28.69 58.87 -13.36
CA SER A 696 -28.70 59.62 -12.08
C SER A 696 -29.36 58.87 -10.90
N GLY A 697 -30.17 57.86 -11.16
CA GLY A 697 -30.94 57.13 -10.15
C GLY A 697 -32.32 56.70 -10.67
N ASN A 698 -33.07 55.98 -9.84
CA ASN A 698 -34.44 55.60 -10.16
C ASN A 698 -35.45 56.58 -9.56
N PHE A 699 -36.30 57.17 -10.39
CA PHE A 699 -37.24 58.23 -10.03
C PHE A 699 -38.60 58.01 -10.70
N ALA A 700 -39.61 58.80 -10.32
CA ALA A 700 -40.85 58.82 -11.09
C ALA A 700 -40.59 59.54 -12.43
N ASP A 701 -40.35 58.78 -13.48
CA ASP A 701 -39.97 59.29 -14.80
C ASP A 701 -40.89 58.76 -15.93
N GLU A 702 -40.52 58.98 -17.18
CA GLU A 702 -41.29 58.56 -18.35
C GLU A 702 -41.65 57.05 -18.33
N SER A 703 -40.82 56.18 -17.73
CA SER A 703 -41.13 54.76 -17.58
C SER A 703 -42.32 54.50 -16.66
N THR A 704 -42.58 55.42 -15.75
CA THR A 704 -43.59 55.37 -14.69
C THR A 704 -44.89 56.10 -15.06
N GLU A 705 -45.00 56.68 -16.27
CA GLU A 705 -46.16 57.49 -16.70
C GLU A 705 -47.50 56.72 -16.68
N SER A 706 -47.45 55.41 -16.92
CA SER A 706 -48.63 54.52 -16.79
C SER A 706 -49.05 54.22 -15.35
N LEU A 707 -48.22 54.60 -14.37
CA LEU A 707 -48.41 54.29 -12.94
C LEU A 707 -48.67 55.54 -12.09
N LEU A 708 -48.02 56.66 -12.40
CA LEU A 708 -48.06 57.89 -11.61
C LEU A 708 -48.44 59.08 -12.47
N THR A 709 -49.14 60.05 -11.86
CA THR A 709 -49.64 61.24 -12.57
C THR A 709 -48.55 62.28 -12.85
N ASN A 710 -47.52 62.36 -12.01
CA ASN A 710 -46.44 63.34 -12.15
C ASN A 710 -45.13 62.58 -12.35
N VAL A 711 -44.50 62.79 -13.50
CA VAL A 711 -43.22 62.18 -13.86
C VAL A 711 -42.21 63.26 -14.26
N LEU A 712 -40.94 62.90 -14.26
CA LEU A 712 -39.87 63.71 -14.81
C LEU A 712 -39.88 63.60 -16.33
N ASP A 713 -39.99 64.75 -16.99
CA ASP A 713 -39.84 64.87 -18.44
C ASP A 713 -38.36 64.82 -18.81
N GLU A 714 -38.03 64.27 -19.99
CA GLU A 714 -36.67 64.17 -20.53
C GLU A 714 -35.72 63.29 -19.68
N TYR A 715 -36.28 62.33 -18.93
CA TYR A 715 -35.53 61.35 -18.16
C TYR A 715 -36.16 59.95 -18.28
N TRP A 716 -35.31 58.95 -18.49
CA TRP A 716 -35.69 57.54 -18.59
C TRP A 716 -34.62 56.65 -17.95
N ASP A 717 -34.95 56.05 -16.83
CA ASP A 717 -34.11 55.14 -16.04
C ASP A 717 -34.37 53.66 -16.38
N GLY A 718 -35.49 53.36 -17.05
CA GLY A 718 -35.90 52.02 -17.49
C GLY A 718 -36.58 51.17 -16.42
N TYR A 719 -36.89 51.72 -15.24
CA TYR A 719 -37.48 51.04 -14.11
C TYR A 719 -38.76 51.74 -13.61
N PRO A 720 -39.94 51.25 -14.03
CA PRO A 720 -41.23 51.84 -13.63
C PRO A 720 -41.59 51.69 -12.15
N VAL A 721 -40.86 50.86 -11.42
CA VAL A 721 -40.95 50.67 -9.98
C VAL A 721 -39.51 50.56 -9.45
N THR A 722 -39.27 50.00 -8.27
CA THR A 722 -37.89 49.77 -7.80
C THR A 722 -37.02 49.08 -8.84
N SER A 723 -35.73 49.39 -8.80
CA SER A 723 -34.66 48.77 -9.57
C SER A 723 -33.81 47.88 -8.67
N PRO A 724 -32.99 46.95 -9.21
CA PRO A 724 -32.02 46.22 -8.41
C PRO A 724 -31.10 47.17 -7.64
N SER A 725 -30.86 46.91 -6.35
CA SER A 725 -30.01 47.78 -5.54
C SER A 725 -28.58 47.83 -6.08
N GLY A 726 -28.07 49.05 -6.22
CA GLY A 726 -26.80 49.40 -6.84
C GLY A 726 -26.80 49.32 -8.36
N ARG A 727 -27.94 49.58 -9.00
CA ARG A 727 -28.06 49.64 -10.46
C ARG A 727 -27.38 50.87 -11.04
N PHE A 728 -27.53 52.03 -10.41
CA PHE A 728 -27.01 53.32 -10.91
C PHE A 728 -25.59 53.58 -10.41
N ASN A 729 -24.96 54.65 -10.89
CA ASN A 729 -23.60 54.97 -10.46
C ASN A 729 -23.56 55.33 -8.97
N PRO A 730 -22.53 54.88 -8.22
CA PRO A 730 -22.36 55.30 -6.85
C PRO A 730 -21.84 56.74 -6.78
N ASN A 731 -21.97 57.36 -5.62
CA ASN A 731 -21.25 58.60 -5.32
C ASN A 731 -19.73 58.36 -5.17
N MET A 732 -18.95 59.41 -4.88
CA MET A 732 -17.49 59.31 -4.74
C MET A 732 -17.01 58.41 -3.58
N LEU A 733 -17.89 58.03 -2.66
CA LEU A 733 -17.60 57.04 -1.61
C LEU A 733 -17.81 55.59 -2.06
N GLY A 734 -18.44 55.37 -3.22
CA GLY A 734 -18.88 54.04 -3.65
C GLY A 734 -20.22 53.62 -3.04
N ILE A 735 -21.07 54.58 -2.62
CA ILE A 735 -22.39 54.30 -2.06
C ILE A 735 -23.45 54.61 -3.12
N TYR A 736 -24.33 53.64 -3.32
CA TYR A 736 -25.33 53.60 -4.37
C TYR A 736 -26.71 54.07 -3.90
N ASP A 737 -27.51 54.54 -4.86
CA ASP A 737 -28.95 54.81 -4.74
C ASP A 737 -29.36 55.83 -3.67
N LEU A 738 -28.43 56.56 -3.06
CA LEU A 738 -28.77 57.61 -2.08
C LEU A 738 -29.64 58.75 -2.66
N GLY A 739 -29.74 58.81 -3.98
CA GLY A 739 -30.56 59.78 -4.68
C GLY A 739 -31.99 59.34 -4.94
N GLY A 740 -32.28 58.05 -5.08
CA GLY A 740 -33.53 57.53 -5.64
C GLY A 740 -33.71 56.04 -5.34
N ASN A 741 -34.45 55.31 -6.18
CA ASN A 741 -34.85 53.91 -5.95
C ASN A 741 -35.84 53.79 -4.79
N VAL A 742 -35.39 53.79 -3.53
CA VAL A 742 -36.29 53.86 -2.37
C VAL A 742 -35.84 54.90 -1.36
N ALA A 743 -36.81 55.57 -0.74
CA ALA A 743 -36.51 56.38 0.43
C ALA A 743 -36.15 55.46 1.61
N GLU A 744 -35.42 55.95 2.59
CA GLU A 744 -34.78 55.10 3.60
C GLU A 744 -35.12 55.53 5.02
N TRP A 745 -35.50 54.56 5.84
CA TRP A 745 -35.54 54.73 7.29
C TRP A 745 -34.15 55.06 7.84
N VAL A 746 -34.07 56.13 8.64
CA VAL A 746 -32.91 56.44 9.48
C VAL A 746 -33.26 56.30 10.95
N SER A 747 -32.27 56.29 11.83
CA SER A 747 -32.48 55.99 13.26
C SER A 747 -33.30 57.05 14.00
N ASP A 748 -33.20 58.31 13.58
CA ASP A 748 -33.71 59.47 14.29
C ASP A 748 -35.24 59.50 14.41
N TYR A 749 -35.73 59.97 15.56
CA TYR A 749 -37.11 60.45 15.65
C TYR A 749 -37.27 61.77 14.89
N TYR A 750 -38.41 61.92 14.21
CA TYR A 750 -38.67 63.13 13.43
C TYR A 750 -38.96 64.33 14.34
N ALA A 751 -38.13 65.36 14.21
CA ALA A 751 -38.34 66.69 14.75
C ALA A 751 -37.87 67.77 13.76
N VAL A 752 -38.38 68.98 13.94
CA VAL A 752 -37.96 70.16 13.17
C VAL A 752 -36.73 70.78 13.84
N PRO A 753 -35.52 70.69 13.24
CA PRO A 753 -34.32 71.26 13.84
C PRO A 753 -34.36 72.77 13.79
N THR A 754 -33.70 73.42 14.74
CA THR A 754 -33.39 74.85 14.66
C THR A 754 -32.13 75.08 13.83
N ARG A 755 -32.01 76.25 13.19
CA ARG A 755 -30.82 76.59 12.40
C ARG A 755 -29.64 76.88 13.34
N GLN A 756 -28.55 76.11 13.23
CA GLN A 756 -27.38 76.23 14.10
C GLN A 756 -26.08 75.98 13.33
N ILE A 757 -25.48 77.03 12.76
CA ILE A 757 -24.25 76.92 11.94
C ILE A 757 -22.98 77.42 12.66
N ARG A 758 -23.10 77.87 13.91
CA ARG A 758 -21.99 78.46 14.69
C ARG A 758 -21.36 77.50 15.71
N LEU A 759 -22.09 76.45 16.07
CA LEU A 759 -21.65 75.44 17.01
C LEU A 759 -21.74 74.10 16.28
N VAL A 760 -20.68 73.30 16.37
CA VAL A 760 -20.68 71.95 15.83
C VAL A 760 -21.55 71.07 16.72
N GLU A 761 -22.48 70.34 16.11
CA GLU A 761 -23.24 69.28 16.73
C GLU A 761 -22.54 67.95 16.41
N ASP A 762 -21.83 67.38 17.39
CA ASP A 762 -21.06 66.14 17.21
C ASP A 762 -21.97 64.90 17.31
N ASP A 763 -21.88 64.01 16.31
CA ASP A 763 -22.57 62.73 16.17
C ASP A 763 -24.07 62.75 16.60
N PRO A 764 -24.91 63.65 16.05
CA PRO A 764 -26.29 63.79 16.47
C PRO A 764 -27.12 62.52 16.18
N LEU A 765 -27.86 62.07 17.20
CA LEU A 765 -28.73 60.88 17.16
C LEU A 765 -30.23 61.22 17.04
N GLY A 766 -30.53 62.52 16.92
CA GLY A 766 -31.89 63.04 16.97
C GLY A 766 -32.48 63.08 18.40
N PRO A 767 -33.76 63.43 18.55
CA PRO A 767 -34.46 63.42 19.83
C PRO A 767 -34.53 62.01 20.43
N THR A 768 -34.53 61.90 21.76
CA THR A 768 -34.64 60.61 22.48
C THR A 768 -36.04 59.98 22.39
N GLU A 769 -37.06 60.77 22.08
CA GLU A 769 -38.46 60.35 21.98
C GLU A 769 -39.17 61.03 20.80
N GLY A 770 -40.22 60.40 20.27
CA GLY A 770 -41.03 60.95 19.19
C GLY A 770 -42.14 60.00 18.74
N THR A 771 -43.01 60.50 17.85
CA THR A 771 -44.18 59.75 17.34
C THR A 771 -43.96 59.18 15.94
N ALA A 772 -42.99 59.69 15.18
CA ALA A 772 -42.63 59.26 13.84
C ALA A 772 -41.10 59.22 13.68
N ARG A 773 -40.63 58.43 12.72
CA ARG A 773 -39.20 58.30 12.38
C ARG A 773 -38.90 59.06 11.09
N VAL A 774 -37.68 59.56 10.97
CA VAL A 774 -37.26 60.28 9.77
C VAL A 774 -37.08 59.29 8.61
N ILE A 775 -37.46 59.74 7.42
CA ILE A 775 -37.22 59.07 6.14
C ILE A 775 -36.39 60.02 5.27
N LYS A 776 -35.30 59.51 4.68
CA LYS A 776 -34.36 60.27 3.85
C LYS A 776 -34.29 59.72 2.42
N GLY A 777 -33.84 60.57 1.50
CA GLY A 777 -33.75 60.23 0.07
C GLY A 777 -35.08 60.33 -0.66
N SER A 778 -35.02 60.15 -1.98
CA SER A 778 -36.17 60.08 -2.86
C SER A 778 -36.45 58.64 -3.24
N SER A 779 -37.59 58.38 -3.88
CA SER A 779 -37.93 57.05 -4.38
C SER A 779 -38.30 57.05 -5.86
N TRP A 780 -38.52 55.85 -6.41
CA TRP A 780 -39.15 55.61 -7.71
C TRP A 780 -40.53 56.29 -7.88
N ARG A 781 -41.11 56.84 -6.80
CA ARG A 781 -42.38 57.58 -6.84
C ARG A 781 -42.24 59.10 -6.85
N ASP A 782 -41.03 59.62 -6.76
CA ASP A 782 -40.79 61.05 -6.61
C ASP A 782 -40.26 61.69 -7.90
N SER A 783 -40.95 62.76 -8.34
CA SER A 783 -40.60 63.57 -9.51
C SER A 783 -40.50 65.07 -9.20
N SER A 784 -40.91 65.49 -7.99
CA SER A 784 -40.96 66.91 -7.65
C SER A 784 -39.59 67.47 -7.25
N LEU A 785 -39.30 68.71 -7.65
CA LEU A 785 -38.09 69.47 -7.28
C LEU A 785 -37.80 69.47 -5.78
N THR A 786 -38.85 69.43 -4.95
CA THR A 786 -38.74 69.42 -3.49
C THR A 786 -38.15 68.12 -2.98
N LYS A 787 -38.63 66.99 -3.48
CA LYS A 787 -38.35 65.65 -2.96
C LYS A 787 -37.06 65.05 -3.49
N LEU A 788 -36.63 65.47 -4.67
CA LEU A 788 -35.41 65.00 -5.34
C LEU A 788 -34.09 65.49 -4.71
N ARG A 789 -34.16 66.31 -3.65
CA ARG A 789 -32.98 66.95 -3.04
C ARG A 789 -32.42 66.11 -1.90
N TYR A 790 -31.10 66.14 -1.71
CA TYR A 790 -30.45 65.48 -0.57
C TYR A 790 -30.94 66.00 0.80
N ALA A 791 -31.30 67.28 0.89
CA ALA A 791 -31.85 67.88 2.10
C ALA A 791 -33.31 67.50 2.39
N PHE A 792 -34.01 66.84 1.46
CA PHE A 792 -35.41 66.48 1.68
C PHE A 792 -35.54 65.58 2.89
N ARG A 793 -36.57 65.83 3.70
CA ARG A 793 -36.88 65.09 4.93
C ARG A 793 -38.36 64.75 4.93
N ASP A 794 -38.65 63.47 4.98
CA ASP A 794 -40.00 62.93 5.17
C ASP A 794 -40.07 62.22 6.54
N TYR A 795 -41.25 61.76 6.92
CA TYR A 795 -41.46 61.01 8.16
C TYR A 795 -42.57 59.98 8.02
N GLY A 796 -42.52 58.95 8.86
CA GLY A 796 -43.57 57.95 8.89
C GLY A 796 -43.57 57.08 10.14
N THR A 797 -44.61 56.23 10.22
CA THR A 797 -44.81 55.26 11.31
C THR A 797 -45.02 53.83 10.81
N GLN A 798 -45.42 53.66 9.55
CA GLN A 798 -45.72 52.38 8.92
C GLN A 798 -44.85 52.19 7.66
N GLY A 799 -44.66 50.94 7.23
CA GLY A 799 -43.97 50.64 5.98
C GLY A 799 -44.74 51.16 4.77
N ARG A 800 -44.01 51.56 3.71
CA ARG A 800 -44.55 52.00 2.42
C ARG A 800 -43.90 51.24 1.27
N LEU A 801 -44.56 51.24 0.10
CA LEU A 801 -44.07 50.61 -1.13
C LEU A 801 -42.81 51.27 -1.72
N ASP A 802 -42.43 52.43 -1.19
CA ASP A 802 -41.32 53.26 -1.65
C ASP A 802 -40.30 53.57 -0.54
N VAL A 803 -40.43 52.89 0.62
CA VAL A 803 -39.55 53.07 1.77
C VAL A 803 -38.89 51.75 2.16
N GLY A 804 -37.57 51.71 2.01
CA GLY A 804 -36.70 50.65 2.50
C GLY A 804 -35.75 51.16 3.58
N PHE A 805 -34.54 50.60 3.64
CA PHE A 805 -33.50 51.03 4.56
C PHE A 805 -32.12 50.49 4.16
N ARG A 806 -31.07 51.08 4.72
CA ARG A 806 -29.72 50.54 4.73
C ARG A 806 -29.19 50.46 6.16
N ILE A 807 -28.12 49.70 6.35
CA ILE A 807 -27.54 49.47 7.67
C ILE A 807 -26.20 50.19 7.83
N ALA A 808 -25.86 50.52 9.07
CA ALA A 808 -24.61 51.12 9.50
C ALA A 808 -24.11 50.46 10.81
N ARG A 809 -22.84 50.61 11.15
CA ARG A 809 -22.27 50.24 12.46
C ARG A 809 -21.00 51.03 12.74
N TYR A 810 -20.63 51.24 14.00
CA TYR A 810 -19.32 51.81 14.32
C TYR A 810 -18.18 50.79 14.14
N THR A 811 -16.95 51.29 14.06
CA THR A 811 -15.74 50.46 14.08
C THR A 811 -15.50 49.87 15.47
N ASP A 812 -14.78 48.75 15.56
CA ASP A 812 -14.56 48.02 16.82
C ASP A 812 -13.55 48.68 17.78
N LEU A 813 -12.92 49.80 17.39
CA LEU A 813 -11.85 50.46 18.15
C LEU A 813 -12.29 51.17 19.43
N ASP A 814 -13.59 51.49 19.57
CA ASP A 814 -14.07 52.28 20.70
C ASP A 814 -14.42 51.43 21.93
N ASN A 815 -14.65 50.13 21.77
CA ASN A 815 -15.04 49.27 22.90
C ASN A 815 -13.89 48.96 23.86
N GLU A 816 -12.62 49.02 23.42
CA GLU A 816 -11.47 48.74 24.29
C GLU A 816 -11.14 49.86 25.29
N LYS A 817 -11.62 51.09 25.06
CA LYS A 817 -11.39 52.20 25.98
C LYS A 817 -12.37 52.23 27.15
N ASP A 818 -13.62 51.86 26.93
CA ASP A 818 -14.66 51.92 27.98
C ASP A 818 -14.60 50.74 28.97
N GLU A 819 -13.90 49.64 28.64
CA GLU A 819 -13.65 48.54 29.60
C GLU A 819 -12.54 48.86 30.62
N ASN A 820 -11.70 49.88 30.36
CA ASN A 820 -10.60 50.26 31.26
C ASN A 820 -10.91 51.47 32.16
N GLU A 821 -12.12 52.05 32.09
CA GLU A 821 -12.56 53.17 32.94
C GLU A 821 -13.73 52.85 33.90
N ASN A 822 -14.02 51.57 34.18
CA ASN A 822 -14.95 51.18 35.25
C ASN A 822 -14.29 50.46 36.42
#